data_AF-A0A7C1T0L5-F1
#
_entry.id   AF-A0A7C1T0L5-F1
#
_cell.length_a   1.000
_cell.length_b   1.000
_cell.length_c   1.000
_cell.angle_alpha   90.00
_cell.angle_beta   90.00
_cell.angle_gamma   90.00
#
_symmetry.space_group_name_H-M   'P 1'
#
loop_
_entity.id
_entity.type
_entity.pdbx_description
1 polymer ?
#
loop_
_entity_poly.entity_id
_entity_poly.type
_entity_poly.pdbx_seq_one_letter_code
_entity_poly.pdbx_strand_id
1 'polypeptide(L)'
;MAGEKETVDFAMNRKVRIAVDQTVNLDTSSFNQLQIINLPIHITNLSDEMEDALKHKDFVSFYRLLEGYNKNPPPATKAGSPFEIKEILERAVISENCDIICFVVGRHLSAIYDNTLYAAQELMRIYSNRIAVIGEQAFLSLEILAERTAELVRMGKEFDKVLNFIEEHRHRIFVLGTVLDIRRLRRTGRVPIPNLFTGALQSCFKLFGVLPFFILESDRPRLQNLVARRNLTRFILRAIEGRVGFKEPLIIKISYTGGDVPADALYIKSILTKQSNFKIAKPIEVNPASPVIGIHTGPALVAVGVMGLGYDTITTEVLLKVFLEAQIELSILRTVVNAINVFPVQDGDTGTNLLSPLIGVTSNIDPNLPLSEALNQIVLRIAHRGGGYSGGALAAFFLGFNSCVHEQETSSELHLDTFVAALEKGVDQCYRYFGEDAKEGTILSVMRACSLAAKQAFEEHPTFRNVLIRAYLAATDELLNPRLQEVEILRKQKLVDAGGFGFTLFLWAALRTLGLHREQQIYDRYQYVLRKVRSQAYYGQRLIYRRQPEALRGYCVEGCVNGQVVEELRAEFLKLDNRLPNPKMTFNVIDNTTHFHIHVSEGLEEQVLRIASRYGYVIPPRSPTRLAKRRREIFRFRLVNLFSNINRITSTLAHFFGNWLLHILFFPIIWERHQQRLKKLLRELAYAQLISMAMDFLVQSESWQTSVVDADLSVVFLNGKHKGNSPLTLEQVFPWDVARELRSRLIQMSEQRRSLIQFEYHGYRFEAVLLASSERVGYLLRYYQERV
;
A
#
# COMPACT_ATOMS: atom_id res chain seq x y z
N MET A 1 15.78 -15.46 -58.28
CA MET A 1 15.50 -14.02 -58.33
C MET A 1 14.69 -13.68 -57.10
N ALA A 2 15.36 -13.02 -56.15
CA ALA A 2 14.78 -12.59 -54.90
C ALA A 2 13.78 -11.46 -55.19
N GLY A 3 12.50 -11.68 -54.86
CA GLY A 3 11.55 -10.60 -54.72
C GLY A 3 11.75 -10.01 -53.33
N GLU A 4 12.32 -8.82 -53.29
CA GLU A 4 12.50 -8.01 -52.09
C GLU A 4 11.15 -7.89 -51.36
N LYS A 5 11.10 -8.47 -50.15
CA LYS A 5 10.16 -8.00 -49.13
C LYS A 5 10.62 -6.62 -48.73
N GLU A 6 10.06 -5.62 -49.39
CA GLU A 6 9.93 -4.27 -48.84
C GLU A 6 9.07 -4.35 -47.57
N THR A 7 9.70 -4.64 -46.43
CA THR A 7 9.19 -4.23 -45.13
C THR A 7 9.39 -2.73 -45.02
N VAL A 8 8.45 -1.99 -45.62
CA VAL A 8 8.31 -0.55 -45.40
C VAL A 8 7.63 -0.38 -44.05
N ASP A 9 8.48 -0.05 -43.08
CA ASP A 9 8.12 0.53 -41.80
C ASP A 9 7.48 1.90 -42.04
N PHE A 10 6.16 1.99 -41.89
CA PHE A 10 5.46 3.26 -41.69
C PHE A 10 4.38 2.99 -40.65
N ALA A 11 4.59 3.49 -39.43
CA ALA A 11 3.51 3.73 -38.49
C ALA A 11 2.51 4.70 -39.15
N MET A 12 1.54 4.17 -39.89
CA MET A 12 0.44 4.97 -40.41
C MET A 12 -0.27 5.59 -39.21
N ASN A 13 -0.33 6.93 -39.17
CA ASN A 13 -1.06 7.65 -38.14
C ASN A 13 -2.56 7.47 -38.40
N ARG A 14 -3.11 6.34 -37.95
CA ARG A 14 -4.52 5.97 -38.11
C ARG A 14 -5.36 6.68 -37.06
N LYS A 15 -6.61 6.98 -37.42
CA LYS A 15 -7.61 7.45 -36.46
C LYS A 15 -7.71 6.44 -35.32
N VAL A 16 -7.77 6.91 -34.07
CA VAL A 16 -8.01 6.06 -32.91
C VAL A 16 -9.49 6.10 -32.55
N ARG A 17 -10.09 4.96 -32.22
CA ARG A 17 -11.46 4.84 -31.71
C ARG A 17 -11.47 4.20 -30.34
N ILE A 18 -12.42 4.64 -29.51
CA ILE A 18 -12.62 4.08 -28.18
C ILE A 18 -13.84 3.15 -28.22
N ALA A 19 -13.69 1.95 -27.66
CA ALA A 19 -14.80 1.05 -27.39
C ALA A 19 -14.96 0.88 -25.88
N VAL A 20 -16.19 0.86 -25.38
CA VAL A 20 -16.50 0.58 -23.97
C VAL A 20 -17.57 -0.49 -23.88
N ASP A 21 -17.62 -1.25 -22.79
CA ASP A 21 -18.77 -2.11 -22.54
C ASP A 21 -19.95 -1.39 -21.89
N GLN A 22 -21.09 -2.08 -21.84
CA GLN A 22 -22.34 -1.58 -21.25
C GLN A 22 -22.34 -1.47 -19.72
N THR A 23 -21.20 -1.69 -19.03
CA THR A 23 -21.09 -1.30 -17.62
C THR A 23 -20.94 0.21 -17.46
N VAL A 24 -20.43 0.90 -18.49
CA VAL A 24 -20.28 2.35 -18.55
C VAL A 24 -21.60 3.00 -18.97
N ASN A 25 -22.01 4.07 -18.27
CA ASN A 25 -23.26 4.79 -18.56
C ASN A 25 -22.99 6.26 -18.91
N LEU A 26 -22.51 6.51 -20.14
CA LEU A 26 -22.41 7.88 -20.65
C LEU A 26 -23.78 8.34 -21.15
N ASP A 27 -24.05 9.63 -21.04
CA ASP A 27 -25.24 10.19 -21.68
C ASP A 27 -25.12 10.10 -23.22
N THR A 28 -26.26 10.17 -23.91
CA THR A 28 -26.30 9.98 -25.37
C THR A 28 -25.56 11.10 -26.11
N SER A 29 -25.47 12.29 -25.51
CA SER A 29 -24.69 13.42 -26.04
C SER A 29 -23.20 13.12 -26.05
N SER A 30 -22.65 12.64 -24.92
CA SER A 30 -21.24 12.30 -24.77
C SER A 30 -20.86 11.10 -25.63
N PHE A 31 -21.71 10.07 -25.70
CA PHE A 31 -21.50 8.92 -26.60
C PHE A 31 -21.34 9.37 -28.07
N ASN A 32 -22.21 10.25 -28.54
CA ASN A 32 -22.18 10.75 -29.92
C ASN A 32 -21.01 11.72 -30.15
N GLN A 33 -20.73 12.61 -29.19
CA GLN A 33 -19.65 13.59 -29.29
C GLN A 33 -18.26 12.94 -29.25
N LEU A 34 -18.10 11.87 -28.47
CA LEU A 34 -16.84 11.13 -28.30
C LEU A 34 -16.71 9.97 -29.29
N GLN A 35 -17.77 9.67 -30.07
CA GLN A 35 -17.83 8.58 -31.04
C GLN A 35 -17.41 7.23 -30.42
N ILE A 36 -17.99 6.88 -29.27
CA ILE A 36 -17.61 5.66 -28.55
C ILE A 36 -18.37 4.44 -29.11
N ILE A 37 -17.66 3.34 -29.36
CA ILE A 37 -18.20 2.05 -29.78
C ILE A 37 -18.70 1.31 -28.54
N ASN A 38 -19.90 0.73 -28.58
CA ASN A 38 -20.49 0.03 -27.44
C ASN A 38 -20.38 -1.49 -27.60
N LEU A 39 -19.79 -2.18 -26.63
CA LEU A 39 -19.62 -3.63 -26.58
C LEU A 39 -20.72 -4.27 -25.72
N PRO A 40 -21.41 -5.30 -26.23
CA PRO A 40 -22.66 -5.76 -25.65
C PRO A 40 -22.48 -6.56 -24.34
N ILE A 41 -23.34 -6.27 -23.35
CA ILE A 41 -23.61 -7.11 -22.18
C ILE A 41 -25.12 -7.29 -22.08
N HIS A 42 -25.59 -8.49 -22.40
CA HIS A 42 -27.00 -8.81 -22.42
C HIS A 42 -27.54 -8.96 -21.00
N ILE A 43 -28.72 -8.40 -20.75
CA ILE A 43 -29.48 -8.59 -19.52
C ILE A 43 -30.57 -9.63 -19.79
N THR A 44 -30.70 -10.62 -18.91
CA THR A 44 -31.67 -11.72 -19.05
C THR A 44 -32.57 -11.84 -17.83
N ASN A 45 -33.71 -12.53 -17.98
CA ASN A 45 -34.71 -12.78 -16.93
C ASN A 45 -35.39 -11.49 -16.42
N LEU A 46 -35.70 -10.56 -17.32
CA LEU A 46 -36.46 -9.35 -17.02
C LEU A 46 -37.97 -9.62 -17.11
N SER A 47 -38.80 -8.75 -16.51
CA SER A 47 -40.22 -8.68 -16.87
C SER A 47 -40.40 -7.82 -18.12
N ASP A 48 -41.52 -7.99 -18.82
CA ASP A 48 -41.87 -7.20 -20.01
C ASP A 48 -41.79 -5.69 -19.73
N GLU A 49 -42.22 -5.24 -18.54
CA GLU A 49 -42.15 -3.82 -18.17
C GLU A 49 -40.69 -3.34 -17.99
N MET A 50 -39.80 -4.20 -17.49
CA MET A 50 -38.38 -3.87 -17.34
C MET A 50 -37.68 -3.84 -18.69
N GLU A 51 -38.01 -4.75 -19.61
CA GLU A 51 -37.49 -4.73 -20.98
C GLU A 51 -37.94 -3.47 -21.72
N ASP A 52 -39.21 -3.10 -21.58
CA ASP A 52 -39.76 -1.88 -22.18
C ASP A 52 -39.08 -0.62 -21.61
N ALA A 53 -38.88 -0.55 -20.29
CA ALA A 53 -38.15 0.54 -19.65
C ALA A 53 -36.72 0.68 -20.18
N LEU A 54 -35.99 -0.44 -20.34
CA LEU A 54 -34.63 -0.41 -20.92
C LEU A 54 -34.62 0.03 -22.38
N LYS A 55 -35.58 -0.44 -23.18
CA LYS A 55 -35.70 -0.07 -24.60
C LYS A 55 -35.89 1.44 -24.78
N HIS A 56 -36.63 2.07 -23.88
CA HIS A 56 -36.87 3.51 -23.88
C HIS A 56 -35.86 4.33 -23.05
N LYS A 57 -34.80 3.69 -22.52
CA LYS A 57 -33.79 4.31 -21.64
C LYS A 57 -34.39 4.95 -20.36
N ASP A 58 -35.53 4.46 -19.89
CA ASP A 58 -36.14 4.90 -18.62
C ASP A 58 -35.54 4.11 -17.43
N PHE A 59 -34.35 4.53 -17.03
CA PHE A 59 -33.64 3.88 -15.91
C PHE A 59 -34.34 4.08 -14.57
N VAL A 60 -35.09 5.17 -14.39
CA VAL A 60 -35.85 5.44 -13.16
C VAL A 60 -36.90 4.35 -12.95
N SER A 61 -37.71 4.09 -13.97
CA SER A 61 -38.72 3.03 -13.92
C SER A 61 -38.08 1.65 -13.81
N PHE A 62 -36.99 1.39 -14.55
CA PHE A 62 -36.25 0.13 -14.46
C PHE A 62 -35.79 -0.16 -13.03
N TYR A 63 -35.19 0.81 -12.34
CA TYR A 63 -34.71 0.60 -10.96
C TYR A 63 -35.85 0.43 -9.96
N ARG A 64 -36.97 1.13 -10.14
CA ARG A 64 -38.18 0.95 -9.32
C ARG A 64 -38.74 -0.47 -9.46
N LEU A 65 -38.80 -0.99 -10.69
CA LEU A 65 -39.23 -2.37 -10.97
C LEU A 65 -38.24 -3.40 -10.39
N LEU A 66 -36.93 -3.15 -10.52
CA LEU A 66 -35.87 -4.04 -10.02
C LEU A 66 -35.91 -4.18 -8.48
N GLU A 67 -36.30 -3.14 -7.75
CA GLU A 67 -36.45 -3.15 -6.30
C GLU A 67 -37.54 -4.11 -5.82
N GLY A 68 -38.68 -4.12 -6.50
CA GLY A 68 -39.80 -5.02 -6.21
C GLY A 68 -39.66 -6.45 -6.76
N TYR A 69 -38.63 -6.71 -7.60
CA TYR A 69 -38.50 -7.97 -8.30
C TYR A 69 -38.03 -9.12 -7.39
N ASN A 70 -38.89 -10.14 -7.21
CA ASN A 70 -38.64 -11.32 -6.39
C ASN A 70 -38.80 -12.67 -7.12
N LYS A 71 -38.91 -12.69 -8.46
CA LYS A 71 -39.09 -13.94 -9.23
C LYS A 71 -37.78 -14.74 -9.37
N ASN A 72 -37.92 -16.05 -9.62
CA ASN A 72 -36.83 -16.98 -9.96
C ASN A 72 -37.03 -17.52 -11.39
N PRO A 73 -35.97 -17.58 -12.24
CA PRO A 73 -34.63 -17.08 -11.97
C PRO A 73 -34.60 -15.54 -11.90
N PRO A 74 -33.70 -14.96 -11.10
CA PRO A 74 -33.58 -13.52 -10.99
C PRO A 74 -32.91 -12.89 -12.23
N PRO A 75 -32.99 -11.56 -12.39
CA PRO A 75 -32.26 -10.85 -13.43
C PRO A 75 -30.77 -11.15 -13.37
N ALA A 76 -30.18 -11.38 -14.53
CA ALA A 76 -28.79 -11.76 -14.69
C ALA A 76 -28.17 -11.02 -15.88
N THR A 77 -26.84 -11.09 -15.99
CA THR A 77 -26.07 -10.48 -17.08
C THR A 77 -25.22 -11.54 -17.77
N LYS A 78 -25.10 -11.45 -19.09
CA LYS A 78 -24.31 -12.33 -19.95
C LYS A 78 -23.45 -11.47 -20.88
N ALA A 79 -22.14 -11.68 -20.84
CA ALA A 79 -21.22 -11.00 -21.76
C ALA A 79 -21.57 -11.33 -23.22
N GLY A 80 -21.40 -10.34 -24.10
CA GLY A 80 -21.47 -10.54 -25.55
C GLY A 80 -20.49 -11.62 -26.01
N SER A 81 -20.88 -12.36 -27.04
CA SER A 81 -20.04 -13.46 -27.55
C SER A 81 -18.79 -12.93 -28.27
N PRO A 82 -17.69 -13.71 -28.37
CA PRO A 82 -16.54 -13.29 -29.14
C PRO A 82 -16.87 -12.96 -30.61
N PHE A 83 -17.83 -13.68 -31.22
CA PHE A 83 -18.29 -13.43 -32.58
C PHE A 83 -19.00 -12.07 -32.71
N GLU A 84 -19.95 -11.80 -31.82
CA GLU A 84 -20.69 -10.54 -31.77
C GLU A 84 -19.76 -9.33 -31.57
N ILE A 85 -18.80 -9.44 -30.65
CA ILE A 85 -17.80 -8.40 -30.40
C ILE A 85 -16.90 -8.21 -31.62
N LYS A 86 -16.44 -9.31 -32.24
CA LYS A 86 -15.63 -9.25 -33.46
C LYS A 86 -16.36 -8.49 -34.56
N GLU A 87 -17.63 -8.79 -34.82
CA GLU A 87 -18.39 -8.15 -35.89
C GLU A 87 -18.50 -6.62 -35.69
N ILE A 88 -18.70 -6.18 -34.44
CA ILE A 88 -18.77 -4.76 -34.08
C ILE A 88 -17.42 -4.07 -34.31
N LEU A 89 -16.33 -4.67 -33.83
CA LEU A 89 -14.98 -4.11 -33.97
C LEU A 89 -14.53 -4.12 -35.44
N GLU A 90 -14.77 -5.22 -36.15
CA GLU A 90 -14.44 -5.39 -37.57
C GLU A 90 -15.13 -4.34 -38.43
N ARG A 91 -16.42 -4.08 -38.18
CA ARG A 91 -17.16 -3.03 -38.88
C ARG A 91 -16.47 -1.68 -38.74
N ALA A 92 -16.04 -1.31 -37.54
CA ALA A 92 -15.34 -0.05 -37.30
C ALA A 92 -13.95 0.01 -37.96
N VAL A 93 -13.21 -1.11 -37.94
CA VAL A 93 -11.91 -1.23 -38.63
C VAL A 93 -12.09 -1.04 -40.13
N ILE A 94 -13.07 -1.71 -40.75
CA ILE A 94 -13.32 -1.64 -42.19
C ILE A 94 -13.83 -0.25 -42.61
N SER A 95 -14.81 0.30 -41.88
CA SER A 95 -15.47 1.54 -42.30
C SER A 95 -14.63 2.80 -42.06
N GLU A 96 -13.77 2.80 -41.04
CA GLU A 96 -13.02 3.99 -40.63
C GLU A 96 -11.50 3.86 -40.74
N ASN A 97 -10.98 2.66 -41.06
CA ASN A 97 -9.54 2.35 -41.06
C ASN A 97 -8.85 2.85 -39.77
N CYS A 98 -9.39 2.46 -38.61
CA CYS A 98 -8.98 2.96 -37.31
C CYS A 98 -8.24 1.92 -36.46
N ASP A 99 -7.39 2.40 -35.55
CA ASP A 99 -6.91 1.62 -34.42
C ASP A 99 -7.94 1.75 -33.27
N ILE A 100 -8.09 0.73 -32.42
CA ILE A 100 -9.14 0.69 -31.40
C ILE A 100 -8.56 0.46 -30.00
N ILE A 101 -9.04 1.19 -29.01
CA ILE A 101 -8.77 0.94 -27.59
C ILE A 101 -10.09 0.56 -26.91
N CYS A 102 -10.18 -0.68 -26.44
CA CYS A 102 -11.34 -1.24 -25.77
C CYS A 102 -11.18 -1.15 -24.25
N PHE A 103 -12.11 -0.48 -23.57
CA PHE A 103 -12.25 -0.46 -22.12
C PHE A 103 -13.38 -1.38 -21.71
N VAL A 104 -13.03 -2.52 -21.13
CA VAL A 104 -14.00 -3.53 -20.69
C VAL A 104 -13.74 -3.92 -19.25
N VAL A 105 -14.79 -4.33 -18.55
CA VAL A 105 -14.71 -4.77 -17.16
C VAL A 105 -13.83 -6.02 -17.05
N GLY A 106 -13.00 -6.06 -16.02
CA GLY A 106 -12.02 -7.12 -15.86
C GLY A 106 -12.57 -8.54 -15.72
N ARG A 107 -11.69 -9.51 -16.01
CA ARG A 107 -11.99 -10.95 -16.05
C ARG A 107 -12.58 -11.50 -14.75
N HIS A 108 -12.31 -10.85 -13.61
CA HIS A 108 -12.88 -11.26 -12.33
C HIS A 108 -14.38 -10.93 -12.18
N LEU A 109 -14.89 -10.03 -13.01
CA LEU A 109 -16.29 -9.57 -12.94
C LEU A 109 -17.13 -10.08 -14.12
N SER A 110 -16.51 -10.26 -15.30
CA SER A 110 -17.20 -10.67 -16.52
C SER A 110 -16.28 -11.38 -17.50
N ALA A 111 -16.83 -12.31 -18.29
CA ALA A 111 -16.14 -12.95 -19.40
C ALA A 111 -15.91 -12.01 -20.61
N ILE A 112 -16.47 -10.79 -20.58
CA ILE A 112 -16.36 -9.85 -21.71
C ILE A 112 -14.91 -9.46 -22.01
N TYR A 113 -14.03 -9.41 -20.99
CA TYR A 113 -12.60 -9.17 -21.21
C TYR A 113 -11.98 -10.23 -22.11
N ASP A 114 -12.14 -11.51 -21.77
CA ASP A 114 -11.56 -12.62 -22.53
C ASP A 114 -12.19 -12.72 -23.93
N ASN A 115 -13.50 -12.49 -24.04
CA ASN A 115 -14.20 -12.48 -25.33
C ASN A 115 -13.72 -11.34 -26.24
N THR A 116 -13.49 -10.14 -25.68
CA THR A 116 -12.98 -8.98 -26.42
C THR A 116 -11.52 -9.18 -26.81
N LEU A 117 -10.70 -9.70 -25.91
CA LEU A 117 -9.29 -10.00 -26.18
C LEU A 117 -9.15 -11.02 -27.31
N TYR A 118 -9.97 -12.08 -27.31
CA TYR A 118 -10.01 -13.06 -28.40
C TYR A 118 -10.40 -12.41 -29.74
N ALA A 119 -11.48 -11.62 -29.75
CA ALA A 119 -11.94 -10.93 -30.94
C ALA A 119 -10.87 -9.97 -31.50
N ALA A 120 -10.21 -9.20 -30.62
CA ALA A 120 -9.14 -8.28 -30.98
C ALA A 120 -7.94 -9.02 -31.61
N GLN A 121 -7.50 -10.13 -31.01
CA GLN A 121 -6.39 -10.94 -31.52
C GLN A 121 -6.68 -11.52 -32.90
N GLU A 122 -7.90 -12.01 -33.14
CA GLU A 122 -8.32 -12.51 -34.44
C GLU A 122 -8.32 -11.40 -35.50
N LEU A 123 -8.81 -10.21 -35.16
CA LEU A 123 -8.81 -9.07 -36.08
C LEU A 123 -7.40 -8.57 -36.40
N MET A 124 -6.49 -8.51 -35.41
CA MET A 124 -5.10 -8.11 -35.64
C MET A 124 -4.29 -9.11 -36.48
N ARG A 125 -4.79 -10.34 -36.70
CA ARG A 125 -4.22 -11.30 -37.65
C ARG A 125 -4.70 -11.06 -39.08
N ILE A 126 -5.90 -10.52 -39.23
CA ILE A 126 -6.57 -10.28 -40.53
C ILE A 126 -6.22 -8.88 -41.05
N TYR A 127 -6.21 -7.89 -40.16
CA TYR A 127 -5.98 -6.48 -40.45
C TYR A 127 -4.69 -6.00 -39.79
N SER A 128 -4.00 -5.04 -40.42
CA SER A 128 -2.80 -4.41 -39.85
C SER A 128 -3.10 -3.35 -38.78
N ASN A 129 -4.37 -3.17 -38.43
CA ASN A 129 -4.86 -2.22 -37.43
C ASN A 129 -4.55 -2.73 -36.02
N ARG A 130 -4.27 -1.81 -35.09
CA ARG A 130 -3.95 -2.13 -33.69
C ARG A 130 -5.22 -2.11 -32.85
N ILE A 131 -5.40 -3.12 -31.99
CA ILE A 131 -6.51 -3.17 -31.04
C ILE A 131 -5.95 -3.47 -29.64
N ALA A 132 -6.08 -2.52 -28.72
CA ALA A 132 -5.70 -2.68 -27.31
C ALA A 132 -6.94 -2.98 -26.45
N VAL A 133 -6.82 -3.90 -25.49
CA VAL A 133 -7.92 -4.27 -24.58
C VAL A 133 -7.49 -4.02 -23.14
N ILE A 134 -8.12 -3.05 -22.49
CA ILE A 134 -7.89 -2.61 -21.12
C ILE A 134 -8.94 -3.26 -20.21
N GLY A 135 -8.49 -3.94 -19.14
CA GLY A 135 -9.34 -4.80 -18.32
C GLY A 135 -9.11 -4.72 -16.81
N GLU A 136 -8.21 -3.84 -16.36
CA GLU A 136 -7.84 -3.74 -14.95
C GLU A 136 -8.79 -2.85 -14.15
N GLN A 137 -9.76 -2.23 -14.81
CA GLN A 137 -10.71 -1.28 -14.24
C GLN A 137 -12.15 -1.78 -14.34
N ALA A 138 -13.04 -1.19 -13.56
CA ALA A 138 -14.44 -1.56 -13.53
C ALA A 138 -15.33 -0.41 -13.05
N PHE A 139 -16.57 -0.37 -13.55
CA PHE A 139 -17.57 0.62 -13.15
C PHE A 139 -17.06 2.06 -13.34
N LEU A 140 -17.15 2.93 -12.34
CA LEU A 140 -16.76 4.34 -12.45
C LEU A 140 -15.28 4.55 -12.80
N SER A 141 -14.39 3.63 -12.43
CA SER A 141 -12.98 3.78 -12.84
C SER A 141 -12.79 3.53 -14.34
N LEU A 142 -13.53 2.56 -14.89
CA LEU A 142 -13.55 2.30 -16.32
C LEU A 142 -14.12 3.49 -17.10
N GLU A 143 -15.23 4.05 -16.62
CA GLU A 143 -15.90 5.21 -17.21
C GLU A 143 -14.99 6.44 -17.28
N ILE A 144 -14.44 6.87 -16.13
CA ILE A 144 -13.59 8.07 -16.07
C ILE A 144 -12.37 7.91 -16.98
N LEU A 145 -11.74 6.72 -16.97
CA LEU A 145 -10.55 6.47 -17.78
C LEU A 145 -10.88 6.46 -19.29
N ALA A 146 -11.99 5.83 -19.68
CA ALA A 146 -12.43 5.79 -21.07
C ALA A 146 -12.77 7.19 -21.61
N GLU A 147 -13.49 8.01 -20.85
CA GLU A 147 -13.81 9.39 -21.23
C GLU A 147 -12.55 10.23 -21.40
N ARG A 148 -11.62 10.16 -20.45
CA ARG A 148 -10.35 10.91 -20.53
C ARG A 148 -9.50 10.49 -21.71
N THR A 149 -9.50 9.19 -22.01
CA THR A 149 -8.83 8.65 -23.20
C THR A 149 -9.49 9.16 -24.48
N ALA A 150 -10.83 9.16 -24.55
CA ALA A 150 -11.57 9.66 -25.71
C ALA A 150 -11.34 11.16 -25.96
N GLU A 151 -11.25 11.95 -24.89
CA GLU A 151 -10.90 13.37 -24.99
C GLU A 151 -9.49 13.59 -25.56
N LEU A 152 -8.49 12.81 -25.11
CA LEU A 152 -7.12 12.88 -25.65
C LEU A 152 -7.06 12.48 -27.13
N VAL A 153 -7.76 11.41 -27.51
CA VAL A 153 -7.87 10.97 -28.91
C VAL A 153 -8.50 12.08 -29.76
N ARG A 154 -9.55 12.74 -29.27
CA ARG A 154 -10.17 13.88 -29.96
C ARG A 154 -9.23 15.09 -30.09
N MET A 155 -8.31 15.28 -29.15
CA MET A 155 -7.24 16.28 -29.24
C MET A 155 -6.12 15.88 -30.22
N GLY A 156 -6.28 14.76 -30.95
CA GLY A 156 -5.32 14.30 -31.96
C GLY A 156 -4.10 13.58 -31.38
N LYS A 157 -4.17 13.09 -30.13
CA LYS A 157 -3.08 12.29 -29.55
C LYS A 157 -3.00 10.92 -30.22
N GLU A 158 -1.78 10.52 -30.54
CA GLU A 158 -1.48 9.23 -31.18
C GLU A 158 -1.69 8.05 -30.24
N PHE A 159 -1.97 6.87 -30.82
CA PHE A 159 -2.28 5.63 -30.11
C PHE A 159 -1.31 5.31 -28.95
N ASP A 160 0.00 5.37 -29.20
CA ASP A 160 1.02 5.01 -28.19
C ASP A 160 1.10 6.05 -27.06
N LYS A 161 0.90 7.33 -27.36
CA LYS A 161 0.82 8.39 -26.35
C LYS A 161 -0.43 8.22 -25.47
N VAL A 162 -1.53 7.78 -26.07
CA VAL A 162 -2.78 7.48 -25.36
C VAL A 162 -2.61 6.24 -24.46
N LEU A 163 -1.95 5.19 -24.93
CA LEU A 163 -1.65 4.01 -24.09
C LEU A 163 -0.72 4.35 -22.92
N ASN A 164 0.30 5.17 -23.13
CA ASN A 164 1.17 5.63 -22.04
C ASN A 164 0.39 6.42 -20.99
N PHE A 165 -0.55 7.27 -21.41
CA PHE A 165 -1.45 7.97 -20.48
C PHE A 165 -2.28 6.98 -19.64
N ILE A 166 -2.84 5.95 -20.27
CA ILE A 166 -3.62 4.90 -19.57
C ILE A 166 -2.76 4.21 -18.52
N GLU A 167 -1.55 3.78 -18.89
CA GLU A 167 -0.61 3.09 -18.00
C GLU A 167 -0.17 3.96 -16.81
N GLU A 168 0.03 5.26 -17.03
CA GLU A 168 0.43 6.19 -15.97
C GLU A 168 -0.70 6.43 -14.96
N HIS A 169 -1.96 6.46 -15.41
CA HIS A 169 -3.09 6.87 -14.58
C HIS A 169 -3.91 5.71 -14.00
N ARG A 170 -3.81 4.49 -14.56
CA ARG A 170 -4.59 3.34 -14.09
C ARG A 170 -4.35 2.96 -12.62
N HIS A 171 -3.24 3.38 -12.02
CA HIS A 171 -2.94 3.16 -10.60
C HIS A 171 -3.44 4.28 -9.67
N ARG A 172 -3.95 5.38 -10.24
CA ARG A 172 -4.43 6.57 -9.53
C ARG A 172 -5.94 6.72 -9.56
N ILE A 173 -6.62 5.68 -10.01
CA ILE A 173 -8.06 5.64 -10.15
C ILE A 173 -8.65 4.57 -9.24
N PHE A 174 -9.71 4.94 -8.53
CA PHE A 174 -10.38 4.03 -7.61
C PHE A 174 -11.85 4.42 -7.44
N VAL A 175 -12.67 3.46 -7.03
CA VAL A 175 -14.07 3.66 -6.69
C VAL A 175 -14.30 3.33 -5.23
N LEU A 176 -15.01 4.21 -4.54
CA LEU A 176 -15.50 4.04 -3.19
C LEU A 176 -17.02 3.90 -3.26
N GLY A 177 -17.62 2.95 -2.57
CA GLY A 177 -19.07 2.81 -2.68
C GLY A 177 -19.71 2.03 -1.55
N THR A 178 -21.02 2.21 -1.43
CA THR A 178 -21.87 1.47 -0.50
C THR A 178 -23.01 0.83 -1.26
N VAL A 179 -23.38 -0.38 -0.86
CA VAL A 179 -24.60 -1.04 -1.30
C VAL A 179 -25.47 -1.39 -0.10
N LEU A 180 -26.79 -1.21 -0.23
CA LEU A 180 -27.72 -1.54 0.86
C LEU A 180 -27.93 -3.06 1.02
N ASP A 181 -27.98 -3.80 -0.09
CA ASP A 181 -28.25 -5.24 -0.11
C ASP A 181 -27.09 -6.03 -0.71
N ILE A 182 -26.22 -6.55 0.16
CA ILE A 182 -25.05 -7.33 -0.24
C ILE A 182 -25.41 -8.76 -0.70
N ARG A 183 -26.66 -9.21 -0.51
CA ARG A 183 -27.09 -10.54 -0.97
C ARG A 183 -26.99 -10.66 -2.49
N ARG A 184 -27.32 -9.59 -3.23
CA ARG A 184 -27.22 -9.56 -4.69
C ARG A 184 -25.76 -9.64 -5.16
N LEU A 185 -24.88 -8.80 -4.60
CA LEU A 185 -23.43 -8.86 -4.88
C LEU A 185 -22.82 -10.23 -4.58
N ARG A 186 -23.22 -10.86 -3.47
CA ARG A 186 -22.73 -12.20 -3.11
C ARG A 186 -23.27 -13.27 -4.05
N ARG A 187 -24.57 -13.24 -4.37
CA ARG A 187 -25.23 -14.22 -5.25
C ARG A 187 -24.58 -14.25 -6.62
N THR A 188 -24.17 -13.10 -7.12
CA THR A 188 -23.51 -13.02 -8.42
C THR A 188 -22.07 -13.55 -8.32
N GLY A 189 -21.46 -13.64 -7.13
CA GLY A 189 -20.11 -14.19 -6.97
C GLY A 189 -18.99 -13.26 -7.44
N ARG A 190 -19.33 -12.02 -7.80
CA ARG A 190 -18.40 -10.98 -8.29
C ARG A 190 -17.65 -10.29 -7.15
N VAL A 191 -18.15 -10.41 -5.91
CA VAL A 191 -17.52 -9.85 -4.71
C VAL A 191 -17.42 -10.94 -3.63
N PRO A 192 -16.23 -11.17 -3.05
CA PRO A 192 -16.08 -12.14 -1.97
C PRO A 192 -16.71 -11.60 -0.68
N ILE A 193 -17.91 -12.09 -0.33
CA ILE A 193 -18.66 -11.66 0.85
C ILE A 193 -18.87 -12.86 1.79
N PRO A 194 -18.44 -12.78 3.07
CA PRO A 194 -18.61 -13.87 4.03
C PRO A 194 -20.08 -14.21 4.28
N ASN A 195 -20.39 -15.49 4.50
CA ASN A 195 -21.78 -15.97 4.62
C ASN A 195 -22.57 -15.30 5.74
N LEU A 196 -21.89 -14.99 6.85
CA LEU A 196 -22.47 -14.34 8.02
C LEU A 196 -23.11 -12.99 7.68
N PHE A 197 -22.57 -12.26 6.69
CA PHE A 197 -23.01 -10.90 6.34
C PHE A 197 -24.33 -10.90 5.55
N THR A 198 -24.64 -11.99 4.85
CA THR A 198 -25.85 -12.11 4.02
C THR A 198 -27.04 -12.79 4.72
N GLY A 199 -26.85 -13.25 5.97
CA GLY A 199 -27.89 -13.86 6.81
C GLY A 199 -28.55 -12.83 7.74
N ALA A 200 -28.68 -13.17 9.02
CA ALA A 200 -29.30 -12.29 10.03
C ALA A 200 -28.66 -10.89 10.11
N LEU A 201 -27.35 -10.76 9.86
CA LEU A 201 -26.65 -9.48 9.90
C LEU A 201 -27.13 -8.48 8.84
N GLN A 202 -27.58 -8.93 7.66
CA GLN A 202 -28.11 -8.03 6.63
C GLN A 202 -29.35 -7.27 7.11
N SER A 203 -30.22 -7.95 7.86
CA SER A 203 -31.39 -7.32 8.46
C SER A 203 -31.00 -6.33 9.55
N CYS A 204 -29.99 -6.65 10.36
CA CYS A 204 -29.43 -5.73 11.35
C CYS A 204 -28.80 -4.49 10.70
N PHE A 205 -28.07 -4.65 9.60
CA PHE A 205 -27.47 -3.53 8.87
C PHE A 205 -28.52 -2.52 8.40
N LYS A 206 -29.63 -3.01 7.83
CA LYS A 206 -30.76 -2.16 7.44
C LYS A 206 -31.39 -1.46 8.66
N LEU A 207 -31.64 -2.20 9.75
CA LEU A 207 -32.29 -1.67 10.94
C LEU A 207 -31.46 -0.57 11.64
N PHE A 208 -30.14 -0.79 11.78
CA PHE A 208 -29.24 0.15 12.46
C PHE A 208 -28.62 1.20 11.51
N GLY A 209 -29.01 1.21 10.23
CA GLY A 209 -28.45 2.13 9.23
C GLY A 209 -26.93 1.97 9.05
N VAL A 210 -26.43 0.73 9.15
CA VAL A 210 -25.03 0.38 8.91
C VAL A 210 -24.89 -0.08 7.47
N LEU A 211 -23.89 0.46 6.78
CA LEU A 211 -23.66 0.28 5.36
C LEU A 211 -22.30 -0.38 5.13
N PRO A 212 -22.22 -1.47 4.36
CA PRO A 212 -20.95 -2.04 3.95
C PRO A 212 -20.27 -1.11 2.94
N PHE A 213 -19.06 -0.68 3.28
CA PHE A 213 -18.25 0.25 2.50
C PHE A 213 -17.18 -0.52 1.73
N PHE A 214 -17.24 -0.42 0.41
CA PHE A 214 -16.38 -1.11 -0.53
C PHE A 214 -15.39 -0.15 -1.18
N ILE A 215 -14.26 -0.71 -1.54
CA ILE A 215 -13.27 -0.07 -2.39
C ILE A 215 -12.93 -0.94 -3.60
N LEU A 216 -12.71 -0.28 -4.73
CA LEU A 216 -12.31 -0.86 -6.00
C LEU A 216 -11.12 -0.07 -6.55
N GLU A 217 -9.90 -0.61 -6.40
CA GLU A 217 -8.66 -0.03 -6.95
C GLU A 217 -8.18 -0.79 -8.21
N SER A 218 -8.89 -1.85 -8.58
CA SER A 218 -8.63 -2.75 -9.71
C SER A 218 -9.96 -3.40 -10.11
N ASP A 219 -9.97 -4.57 -10.77
CA ASP A 219 -11.19 -5.29 -11.12
C ASP A 219 -11.78 -6.14 -9.97
N ARG A 220 -11.28 -6.00 -8.74
CA ARG A 220 -11.76 -6.75 -7.56
C ARG A 220 -12.28 -5.83 -6.44
N PRO A 221 -13.61 -5.75 -6.24
CA PRO A 221 -14.18 -5.00 -5.11
C PRO A 221 -13.81 -5.66 -3.78
N ARG A 222 -13.39 -4.85 -2.80
CA ARG A 222 -13.02 -5.29 -1.45
C ARG A 222 -13.87 -4.59 -0.41
N LEU A 223 -14.46 -5.37 0.51
CA LEU A 223 -15.11 -4.80 1.69
C LEU A 223 -14.05 -4.21 2.61
N GLN A 224 -14.09 -2.90 2.83
CA GLN A 224 -13.10 -2.20 3.64
C GLN A 224 -13.57 -1.96 5.07
N ASN A 225 -14.85 -1.63 5.26
CA ASN A 225 -15.41 -1.37 6.58
C ASN A 225 -16.95 -1.49 6.62
N LEU A 226 -17.53 -1.51 7.82
CA LEU A 226 -18.95 -1.30 8.05
C LEU A 226 -19.15 0.11 8.63
N VAL A 227 -19.88 0.96 7.93
CA VAL A 227 -19.97 2.39 8.22
C VAL A 227 -21.41 2.77 8.53
N ALA A 228 -21.65 3.43 9.65
CA ALA A 228 -22.97 4.03 9.91
C ALA A 228 -23.27 5.10 8.84
N ARG A 229 -24.49 5.11 8.28
CA ARG A 229 -24.90 6.02 7.18
C ARG A 229 -24.53 7.48 7.44
N ARG A 230 -24.76 7.97 8.67
CA ARG A 230 -24.38 9.33 9.12
C ARG A 230 -22.89 9.68 9.01
N ASN A 231 -22.01 8.67 8.97
CA ASN A 231 -20.56 8.83 8.89
C ASN A 231 -20.01 8.58 7.48
N LEU A 232 -20.86 8.21 6.50
CA LEU A 232 -20.43 7.80 5.15
C LEU A 232 -19.52 8.84 4.49
N THR A 233 -19.95 10.10 4.47
CA THR A 233 -19.18 11.20 3.86
C THR A 233 -17.80 11.35 4.48
N ARG A 234 -17.68 11.25 5.81
CA ARG A 234 -16.39 11.34 6.51
C ARG A 234 -15.45 10.19 6.13
N PHE A 235 -16.00 8.99 5.96
CA PHE A 235 -15.22 7.83 5.51
C PHE A 235 -14.76 7.99 4.06
N ILE A 236 -15.62 8.48 3.17
CA ILE A 236 -15.27 8.80 1.78
C ILE A 236 -14.13 9.81 1.74
N LEU A 237 -14.24 10.93 2.46
CA LEU A 237 -13.20 11.95 2.52
C LEU A 237 -11.85 11.38 2.95
N ARG A 238 -11.81 10.67 4.07
CA ARG A 238 -10.58 10.04 4.58
C ARG A 238 -10.01 9.02 3.60
N ALA A 239 -10.87 8.26 2.92
CA ALA A 239 -10.45 7.27 1.94
C ALA A 239 -9.80 7.93 0.71
N ILE A 240 -10.32 9.07 0.27
CA ILE A 240 -9.75 9.88 -0.81
C ILE A 240 -8.43 10.52 -0.35
N GLU A 241 -8.41 11.22 0.79
CA GLU A 241 -7.19 11.85 1.35
C GLU A 241 -6.05 10.84 1.53
N GLY A 242 -6.38 9.61 1.91
CA GLY A 242 -5.42 8.53 2.04
C GLY A 242 -4.82 8.03 0.72
N ARG A 243 -5.32 8.45 -0.45
CA ARG A 243 -4.98 7.93 -1.78
C ARG A 243 -4.49 8.97 -2.77
N VAL A 244 -4.85 10.24 -2.59
CA VAL A 244 -4.46 11.35 -3.47
C VAL A 244 -3.33 12.18 -2.85
N GLY A 245 -2.58 12.90 -3.68
CA GLY A 245 -1.61 13.91 -3.26
C GLY A 245 -2.30 15.16 -2.71
N PHE A 246 -1.57 15.96 -1.94
CA PHE A 246 -2.08 17.24 -1.43
C PHE A 246 -2.31 18.22 -2.58
N LYS A 247 -3.53 18.74 -2.73
CA LYS A 247 -3.94 19.62 -3.85
C LYS A 247 -3.73 19.00 -5.23
N GLU A 248 -3.65 17.67 -5.31
CA GLU A 248 -3.65 16.97 -6.60
C GLU A 248 -4.95 17.30 -7.36
N PRO A 249 -4.88 17.70 -8.64
CA PRO A 249 -6.03 17.77 -9.53
C PRO A 249 -6.78 16.44 -9.61
N LEU A 250 -8.06 16.44 -9.26
CA LEU A 250 -8.93 15.26 -9.22
C LEU A 250 -10.08 15.37 -10.21
N ILE A 251 -10.38 14.25 -10.87
CA ILE A 251 -11.67 14.03 -11.51
C ILE A 251 -12.49 13.15 -10.58
N ILE A 252 -13.69 13.62 -10.23
CA ILE A 252 -14.61 12.91 -9.36
C ILE A 252 -15.95 12.76 -10.05
N LYS A 253 -16.44 11.54 -10.10
CA LYS A 253 -17.81 11.21 -10.53
C LYS A 253 -18.54 10.49 -9.42
N ILE A 254 -19.83 10.75 -9.29
CA ILE A 254 -20.71 10.06 -8.36
C ILE A 254 -21.75 9.30 -9.17
N SER A 255 -21.93 8.02 -8.84
CA SER A 255 -22.97 7.20 -9.44
C SER A 255 -23.89 6.64 -8.39
N TYR A 256 -25.16 6.50 -8.75
CA TYR A 256 -26.19 5.94 -7.88
C TYR A 256 -27.10 4.99 -8.66
N THR A 257 -27.80 4.11 -7.95
CA THR A 257 -28.92 3.36 -8.50
C THR A 257 -30.18 3.73 -7.73
N GLY A 258 -31.34 3.67 -8.37
CA GLY A 258 -32.62 3.98 -7.73
C GLY A 258 -33.50 4.84 -8.64
N GLY A 259 -34.77 5.00 -8.25
CA GLY A 259 -35.71 5.83 -9.00
C GLY A 259 -35.43 7.34 -8.88
N ASP A 260 -34.83 7.76 -7.77
CA ASP A 260 -34.48 9.16 -7.50
C ASP A 260 -32.99 9.27 -7.11
N VAL A 261 -32.39 10.44 -7.32
CA VAL A 261 -31.02 10.72 -6.87
C VAL A 261 -30.99 10.66 -5.33
N PRO A 262 -30.19 9.78 -4.71
CA PRO A 262 -30.12 9.71 -3.25
C PRO A 262 -29.63 11.03 -2.66
N ALA A 263 -30.29 11.50 -1.59
CA ALA A 263 -29.86 12.68 -0.85
C ALA A 263 -28.38 12.58 -0.40
N ASP A 264 -27.91 11.37 -0.08
CA ASP A 264 -26.52 11.10 0.26
C ASP A 264 -25.56 11.45 -0.88
N ALA A 265 -25.92 11.17 -2.14
CA ALA A 265 -25.08 11.45 -3.31
C ALA A 265 -24.90 12.97 -3.52
N LEU A 266 -26.00 13.73 -3.42
CA LEU A 266 -25.97 15.20 -3.49
C LEU A 266 -25.20 15.82 -2.31
N TYR A 267 -25.39 15.26 -1.11
CA TYR A 267 -24.66 15.71 0.08
C TYR A 267 -23.15 15.45 -0.07
N ILE A 268 -22.76 14.26 -0.53
CA ILE A 268 -21.35 13.93 -0.82
C ILE A 268 -20.75 14.90 -1.85
N LYS A 269 -21.45 15.16 -2.97
CA LYS A 269 -21.03 16.17 -3.96
C LYS A 269 -20.77 17.53 -3.31
N SER A 270 -21.70 18.01 -2.48
CA SER A 270 -21.58 19.32 -1.83
C SER A 270 -20.36 19.42 -0.92
N ILE A 271 -20.04 18.34 -0.20
CA ILE A 271 -18.92 18.31 0.74
C ILE A 271 -17.59 18.19 0.00
N LEU A 272 -17.51 17.32 -1.03
CA LEU A 272 -16.32 17.15 -1.86
C LEU A 272 -15.96 18.44 -2.61
N THR A 273 -16.96 19.15 -3.15
CA THR A 273 -16.77 20.43 -3.86
C THR A 273 -16.20 21.52 -2.92
N LYS A 274 -16.51 21.47 -1.62
CA LYS A 274 -16.07 22.46 -0.63
C LYS A 274 -14.75 22.11 0.07
N GLN A 275 -14.15 20.96 -0.22
CA GLN A 275 -12.88 20.58 0.43
C GLN A 275 -11.74 21.43 -0.08
N SER A 276 -11.11 22.19 0.82
CA SER A 276 -9.95 23.02 0.48
C SER A 276 -8.76 22.19 0.01
N ASN A 277 -8.58 20.96 0.50
CA ASN A 277 -7.44 20.09 0.18
C ASN A 277 -7.50 19.45 -1.23
N PHE A 278 -8.65 19.52 -1.91
CA PHE A 278 -8.84 18.91 -3.22
C PHE A 278 -8.90 19.99 -4.31
N LYS A 279 -8.16 19.79 -5.40
CA LYS A 279 -8.28 20.61 -6.60
C LYS A 279 -9.21 19.87 -7.57
N ILE A 280 -10.49 20.24 -7.61
CA ILE A 280 -11.46 19.59 -8.49
C ILE A 280 -11.25 20.09 -9.92
N ALA A 281 -10.73 19.22 -10.80
CA ALA A 281 -10.34 19.59 -12.17
C ALA A 281 -11.55 19.80 -13.11
N LYS A 282 -12.67 19.13 -12.83
CA LYS A 282 -13.94 19.24 -13.56
C LYS A 282 -15.13 19.21 -12.59
N PRO A 283 -16.24 19.91 -12.88
CA PRO A 283 -17.44 19.84 -12.04
C PRO A 283 -17.87 18.40 -11.74
N ILE A 284 -18.19 18.11 -10.47
CA ILE A 284 -18.58 16.76 -10.05
C ILE A 284 -19.94 16.40 -10.64
N GLU A 285 -19.98 15.35 -11.45
CA GLU A 285 -21.20 14.79 -12.04
C GLU A 285 -21.85 13.77 -11.11
N VAL A 286 -23.19 13.71 -11.14
CA VAL A 286 -23.99 12.73 -10.38
C VAL A 286 -24.95 12.06 -11.37
N ASN A 287 -24.63 10.84 -11.77
CA ASN A 287 -25.36 10.14 -12.83
C ASN A 287 -25.89 8.78 -12.34
N PRO A 288 -27.01 8.28 -12.87
CA PRO A 288 -27.43 6.92 -12.59
C PRO A 288 -26.38 5.92 -13.10
N ALA A 289 -26.20 4.80 -12.40
CA ALA A 289 -25.37 3.69 -12.86
C ALA A 289 -26.02 3.02 -14.07
N SER A 290 -25.25 2.23 -14.82
CA SER A 290 -25.82 1.40 -15.88
C SER A 290 -26.74 0.33 -15.29
N PRO A 291 -27.80 -0.08 -16.03
CA PRO A 291 -28.63 -1.23 -15.66
C PRO A 291 -27.83 -2.52 -15.41
N VAL A 292 -26.72 -2.71 -16.16
CA VAL A 292 -25.79 -3.84 -15.99
C VAL A 292 -25.21 -3.84 -14.58
N ILE A 293 -24.69 -2.71 -14.10
CA ILE A 293 -24.19 -2.57 -12.71
C ILE A 293 -25.35 -2.75 -11.71
N GLY A 294 -26.50 -2.13 -12.01
CA GLY A 294 -27.71 -2.17 -11.21
C GLY A 294 -28.20 -3.57 -10.82
N ILE A 295 -28.12 -4.53 -11.75
CA ILE A 295 -28.51 -5.93 -11.51
C ILE A 295 -27.67 -6.57 -10.41
N HIS A 296 -26.38 -6.22 -10.33
CA HIS A 296 -25.45 -6.78 -9.35
C HIS A 296 -25.50 -6.03 -8.01
N THR A 297 -25.56 -4.69 -8.05
CA THR A 297 -25.51 -3.84 -6.84
C THR A 297 -26.87 -3.64 -6.18
N GLY A 298 -27.97 -3.84 -6.91
CA GLY A 298 -29.32 -3.50 -6.48
C GLY A 298 -29.64 -2.01 -6.64
N PRO A 299 -30.83 -1.57 -6.19
CA PRO A 299 -31.40 -0.23 -6.44
C PRO A 299 -30.95 0.83 -5.42
N ALA A 300 -29.96 0.56 -4.56
CA ALA A 300 -29.51 1.49 -3.51
C ALA A 300 -27.98 1.53 -3.37
N LEU A 301 -27.30 1.63 -4.49
CA LEU A 301 -25.89 1.96 -4.63
C LEU A 301 -25.68 3.47 -4.52
N VAL A 302 -24.64 3.87 -3.79
CA VAL A 302 -24.00 5.19 -3.96
C VAL A 302 -22.51 4.94 -4.06
N ALA A 303 -21.89 5.41 -5.13
CA ALA A 303 -20.47 5.24 -5.41
C ALA A 303 -19.82 6.55 -5.87
N VAL A 304 -18.53 6.69 -5.57
CA VAL A 304 -17.69 7.82 -5.90
C VAL A 304 -16.45 7.28 -6.60
N GLY A 305 -16.31 7.57 -7.89
CA GLY A 305 -15.11 7.32 -8.67
C GLY A 305 -14.19 8.52 -8.57
N VAL A 306 -12.91 8.28 -8.33
CA VAL A 306 -11.89 9.31 -8.18
C VAL A 306 -10.69 8.93 -9.02
N MET A 307 -10.20 9.86 -9.83
CA MET A 307 -8.96 9.76 -10.58
C MET A 307 -8.05 10.95 -10.23
N GLY A 308 -6.86 10.66 -9.71
CA GLY A 308 -5.80 11.65 -9.57
C GLY A 308 -5.07 11.86 -10.90
N LEU A 309 -4.96 13.11 -11.35
CA LEU A 309 -4.26 13.46 -12.59
C LEU A 309 -2.76 13.69 -12.40
N GLY A 310 -2.28 13.68 -11.15
CA GLY A 310 -0.92 14.15 -10.86
C GLY A 310 -0.76 15.65 -11.04
N TYR A 311 0.49 16.06 -11.15
CA TYR A 311 0.90 17.46 -11.14
C TYR A 311 1.57 17.77 -12.46
N ASP A 312 1.03 18.74 -13.19
CA ASP A 312 1.70 19.35 -14.35
C ASP A 312 2.63 20.50 -13.91
N THR A 313 2.26 21.14 -12.81
CA THR A 313 2.97 22.25 -12.16
C THR A 313 2.91 22.10 -10.65
N ILE A 314 3.81 22.77 -9.93
CA ILE A 314 3.79 22.87 -8.47
C ILE A 314 3.29 24.27 -8.08
N THR A 315 2.25 24.32 -7.25
CA THR A 315 1.72 25.58 -6.73
C THR A 315 2.42 25.99 -5.44
N THR A 316 2.25 27.25 -5.04
CA THR A 316 2.73 27.77 -3.74
C THR A 316 2.24 26.93 -2.56
N GLU A 317 0.96 26.54 -2.54
CA GLU A 317 0.42 25.65 -1.49
C GLU A 317 1.15 24.32 -1.40
N VAL A 318 1.43 23.69 -2.54
CA VAL A 318 2.14 22.42 -2.61
C VAL A 318 3.58 22.60 -2.14
N LEU A 319 4.27 23.66 -2.59
CA LEU A 319 5.63 23.99 -2.16
C LEU A 319 5.74 24.19 -0.65
N LEU A 320 4.84 24.99 -0.06
CA LEU A 320 4.77 25.20 1.39
C LEU A 320 4.57 23.87 2.13
N LYS A 321 3.71 22.99 1.59
CA LYS A 321 3.50 21.66 2.17
C LYS A 321 4.75 20.78 2.10
N VAL A 322 5.53 20.83 1.01
CA VAL A 322 6.81 20.10 0.89
C VAL A 322 7.79 20.52 1.99
N PHE A 323 7.99 21.83 2.19
CA PHE A 323 8.88 22.33 3.25
C PHE A 323 8.38 21.96 4.66
N LEU A 324 7.06 22.01 4.88
CA LEU A 324 6.47 21.59 6.16
C LEU A 324 6.67 20.09 6.41
N GLU A 325 6.42 19.23 5.43
CA GLU A 325 6.68 17.79 5.54
C GLU A 325 8.18 17.49 5.77
N ALA A 326 9.07 18.25 5.12
CA ALA A 326 10.51 18.12 5.33
C ALA A 326 10.91 18.49 6.76
N GLN A 327 10.35 19.57 7.31
CA GLN A 327 10.53 19.95 8.71
C GLN A 327 10.04 18.84 9.66
N ILE A 328 8.88 18.24 9.39
CA ILE A 328 8.30 17.16 10.20
C ILE A 328 9.19 15.92 10.17
N GLU A 329 9.57 15.44 8.99
CA GLU A 329 10.40 14.24 8.81
C GLU A 329 11.78 14.41 9.44
N LEU A 330 12.44 15.56 9.22
CA LEU A 330 13.72 15.86 9.85
C LEU A 330 13.60 16.01 11.37
N SER A 331 12.49 16.54 11.89
CA SER A 331 12.24 16.61 13.33
C SER A 331 12.15 15.22 13.96
N ILE A 332 11.42 14.30 13.31
CA ILE A 332 11.28 12.90 13.75
C ILE A 332 12.63 12.18 13.75
N LEU A 333 13.43 12.38 12.70
CA LEU A 333 14.70 11.66 12.49
C LEU A 333 15.93 12.40 12.99
N ARG A 334 15.77 13.60 13.58
CA ARG A 334 16.86 14.47 14.04
C ARG A 334 17.92 13.72 14.85
N THR A 335 17.50 12.91 15.81
CA THR A 335 18.40 12.16 16.69
C THR A 335 19.20 11.09 15.95
N VAL A 336 18.59 10.47 14.93
CA VAL A 336 19.24 9.50 14.05
C VAL A 336 20.26 10.19 13.15
N VAL A 337 19.89 11.32 12.54
CA VAL A 337 20.81 12.13 11.71
C VAL A 337 22.00 12.62 12.53
N ASN A 338 21.76 13.16 13.75
CA ASN A 338 22.83 13.57 14.66
C ASN A 338 23.74 12.40 15.04
N ALA A 339 23.20 11.20 15.19
CA ALA A 339 23.96 10.02 15.61
C ALA A 339 24.93 9.49 14.54
N ILE A 340 24.63 9.71 13.25
CA ILE A 340 25.51 9.31 12.14
C ILE A 340 26.48 10.41 11.70
N ASN A 341 26.39 11.61 12.30
CA ASN A 341 27.30 12.71 12.00
C ASN A 341 28.73 12.40 12.50
N VAL A 342 29.57 11.95 11.57
CA VAL A 342 30.99 11.65 11.84
C VAL A 342 31.96 12.45 10.96
N PHE A 343 31.46 13.33 10.09
CA PHE A 343 32.23 14.15 9.13
C PHE A 343 31.55 15.52 8.90
N PRO A 344 32.32 16.62 8.74
CA PRO A 344 33.77 16.71 8.93
C PRO A 344 34.18 16.66 10.40
N VAL A 345 33.31 17.14 11.28
CA VAL A 345 33.51 17.17 12.73
C VAL A 345 32.42 16.35 13.40
N GLN A 346 32.80 15.60 14.45
CA GLN A 346 31.91 14.71 15.18
C GLN A 346 31.30 15.42 16.41
N ASP A 347 30.42 16.38 16.15
CA ASP A 347 29.73 17.21 17.17
C ASP A 347 28.24 16.84 17.35
N GLY A 348 27.75 15.92 16.51
CA GLY A 348 26.41 15.36 16.61
C GLY A 348 25.32 16.41 16.47
N ASP A 349 25.49 17.37 15.56
CA ASP A 349 24.55 18.46 15.32
C ASP A 349 23.99 18.55 13.89
N THR A 350 24.41 17.71 12.94
CA THR A 350 23.95 17.76 11.54
C THR A 350 22.43 17.81 11.38
N GLY A 351 21.70 16.97 12.13
CA GLY A 351 20.24 16.98 12.13
C GLY A 351 19.66 18.27 12.72
N THR A 352 20.31 18.87 13.71
CA THR A 352 19.95 20.20 14.23
C THR A 352 20.21 21.29 13.19
N ASN A 353 21.36 21.23 12.50
CA ASN A 353 21.79 22.20 11.49
C ASN A 353 20.94 22.14 10.21
N LEU A 354 20.43 20.95 9.84
CA LEU A 354 19.46 20.79 8.76
C LEU A 354 18.03 21.18 9.16
N LEU A 355 17.63 20.97 10.42
CA LEU A 355 16.28 21.28 10.89
C LEU A 355 16.08 22.76 11.20
N SER A 356 17.07 23.41 11.83
CA SER A 356 16.98 24.80 12.28
C SER A 356 16.53 25.78 11.19
N PRO A 357 17.01 25.69 9.93
CA PRO A 357 16.57 26.56 8.85
C PRO A 357 15.11 26.34 8.44
N LEU A 358 14.58 25.14 8.66
CA LEU A 358 13.24 24.75 8.24
C LEU A 358 12.17 25.10 9.27
N ILE A 359 12.52 25.25 10.55
CA ILE A 359 11.55 25.52 11.63
C ILE A 359 10.79 26.82 11.36
N GLY A 360 9.49 26.69 11.08
CA GLY A 360 8.60 27.82 10.82
C GLY A 360 8.92 28.58 9.53
N VAL A 361 9.66 27.97 8.61
CA VAL A 361 10.08 28.62 7.36
C VAL A 361 8.89 29.03 6.50
N THR A 362 7.82 28.26 6.54
CA THR A 362 6.57 28.49 5.79
C THR A 362 5.54 29.31 6.58
N SER A 363 5.81 29.65 7.84
CA SER A 363 4.86 30.37 8.68
C SER A 363 4.58 31.77 8.13
N ASN A 364 3.31 32.16 8.12
CA ASN A 364 2.82 33.47 7.66
C ASN A 364 3.14 33.78 6.19
N ILE A 365 3.43 32.78 5.35
CA ILE A 365 3.49 32.95 3.90
C ILE A 365 2.08 32.72 3.36
N ASP A 366 1.55 33.68 2.61
CA ASP A 366 0.24 33.54 1.98
C ASP A 366 0.30 32.48 0.87
N PRO A 367 -0.52 31.41 0.93
CA PRO A 367 -0.56 30.36 -0.08
C PRO A 367 -0.93 30.85 -1.49
N ASN A 368 -1.48 32.06 -1.63
CA ASN A 368 -1.88 32.64 -2.92
C ASN A 368 -0.81 33.52 -3.57
N LEU A 369 0.36 33.71 -2.92
CA LEU A 369 1.48 34.42 -3.54
C LEU A 369 1.97 33.70 -4.79
N PRO A 370 2.52 34.42 -5.79
CA PRO A 370 3.29 33.82 -6.85
C PRO A 370 4.40 32.92 -6.28
N LEU A 371 4.59 31.73 -6.86
CA LEU A 371 5.51 30.74 -6.31
C LEU A 371 6.93 31.27 -6.18
N SER A 372 7.44 32.03 -7.16
CA SER A 372 8.78 32.61 -7.12
C SER A 372 8.98 33.54 -5.91
N GLU A 373 7.98 34.34 -5.57
CA GLU A 373 8.02 35.23 -4.40
C GLU A 373 7.98 34.44 -3.09
N ALA A 374 7.08 33.46 -2.98
CA ALA A 374 6.98 32.60 -1.80
C ALA A 374 8.27 31.79 -1.59
N LEU A 375 8.83 31.25 -2.67
CA LEU A 375 10.11 30.53 -2.65
C LEU A 375 11.23 31.47 -2.22
N ASN A 376 11.30 32.69 -2.73
CA ASN A 376 12.32 33.66 -2.33
C ASN A 376 12.26 33.95 -0.81
N GLN A 377 11.06 34.17 -0.26
CA GLN A 377 10.89 34.34 1.19
C GLN A 377 11.35 33.10 1.99
N ILE A 378 11.04 31.89 1.52
CA ILE A 378 11.50 30.64 2.14
C ILE A 378 13.02 30.55 2.11
N VAL A 379 13.62 30.77 0.94
CA VAL A 379 15.07 30.60 0.72
C VAL A 379 15.87 31.62 1.52
N LEU A 380 15.44 32.89 1.58
CA LEU A 380 16.09 33.89 2.44
C LEU A 380 16.06 33.48 3.92
N ARG A 381 14.91 32.97 4.41
CA ARG A 381 14.79 32.45 5.79
C ARG A 381 15.71 31.25 6.03
N ILE A 382 15.83 30.34 5.07
CA ILE A 382 16.77 29.20 5.13
C ILE A 382 18.20 29.71 5.17
N ALA A 383 18.55 30.65 4.30
CA ALA A 383 19.89 31.19 4.16
C ALA A 383 20.36 31.89 5.45
N HIS A 384 19.51 32.71 6.08
CA HIS A 384 19.85 33.39 7.34
C HIS A 384 20.01 32.44 8.54
N ARG A 385 19.34 31.28 8.52
CA ARG A 385 19.35 30.30 9.62
C ARG A 385 20.23 29.08 9.33
N GLY A 386 20.75 28.98 8.11
CA GLY A 386 21.67 27.96 7.66
C GLY A 386 22.97 28.04 8.46
N GLY A 387 23.24 27.01 9.25
CA GLY A 387 24.43 26.88 10.07
C GLY A 387 25.07 25.52 9.88
N GLY A 388 26.34 25.37 10.27
CA GLY A 388 27.06 24.12 10.05
C GLY A 388 27.36 23.81 8.57
N TYR A 389 28.12 22.74 8.30
CA TYR A 389 28.44 22.31 6.91
C TYR A 389 27.16 21.89 6.16
N SER A 390 26.32 21.06 6.77
CA SER A 390 25.12 20.52 6.11
C SER A 390 23.99 21.54 5.96
N GLY A 391 23.82 22.46 6.92
CA GLY A 391 22.84 23.55 6.79
C GLY A 391 23.28 24.60 5.77
N GLY A 392 24.59 24.91 5.71
CA GLY A 392 25.18 25.75 4.67
C GLY A 392 25.03 25.15 3.26
N ALA A 393 25.28 23.84 3.11
CA ALA A 393 25.02 23.13 1.84
C ALA A 393 23.56 23.24 1.39
N LEU A 394 22.62 23.03 2.32
CA LEU A 394 21.19 23.14 2.02
C LEU A 394 20.79 24.57 1.63
N ALA A 395 21.33 25.57 2.33
CA ALA A 395 21.10 26.98 2.00
C ALA A 395 21.67 27.35 0.62
N ALA A 396 22.91 26.96 0.32
CA ALA A 396 23.55 27.18 -0.97
C ALA A 396 22.75 26.52 -2.10
N PHE A 397 22.29 25.28 -1.89
CA PHE A 397 21.44 24.59 -2.85
C PHE A 397 20.15 25.36 -3.15
N PHE A 398 19.43 25.80 -2.12
CA PHE A 398 18.18 26.54 -2.32
C PHE A 398 18.38 27.95 -2.89
N LEU A 399 19.51 28.60 -2.62
CA LEU A 399 19.87 29.87 -3.25
C LEU A 399 20.03 29.70 -4.76
N GLY A 400 20.77 28.68 -5.21
CA GLY A 400 20.92 28.37 -6.63
C GLY A 400 19.63 27.88 -7.29
N PHE A 401 18.81 27.11 -6.56
CA PHE A 401 17.49 26.70 -7.01
C PHE A 401 16.58 27.92 -7.22
N ASN A 402 16.51 28.82 -6.24
CA ASN A 402 15.69 30.02 -6.29
C ASN A 402 16.12 30.99 -7.39
N SER A 403 17.42 31.17 -7.62
CA SER A 403 17.89 32.04 -8.69
C SER A 403 17.41 31.55 -10.06
N CYS A 404 17.47 30.24 -10.30
CA CYS A 404 16.97 29.65 -11.54
C CYS A 404 15.46 29.84 -11.71
N VAL A 405 14.68 29.61 -10.64
CA VAL A 405 13.22 29.82 -10.68
C VAL A 405 12.89 31.29 -10.93
N HIS A 406 13.58 32.22 -10.29
CA HIS A 406 13.36 33.65 -10.49
C HIS A 406 13.74 34.12 -11.90
N GLU A 407 14.76 33.52 -12.52
CA GLU A 407 15.20 33.87 -13.89
C GLU A 407 14.28 33.29 -14.97
N GLN A 408 13.77 32.07 -14.77
CA GLN A 408 13.11 31.30 -15.83
C GLN A 408 11.59 31.16 -15.65
N GLU A 409 11.07 31.28 -14.43
CA GLU A 409 9.63 31.13 -14.16
C GLU A 409 8.95 32.50 -14.10
N THR A 410 8.21 32.83 -15.16
CA THR A 410 7.33 34.01 -15.18
C THR A 410 5.91 33.69 -14.68
N SER A 411 5.60 32.41 -14.49
CA SER A 411 4.30 31.92 -14.00
C SER A 411 4.17 32.06 -12.48
N SER A 412 2.93 32.05 -11.98
CA SER A 412 2.64 31.93 -10.56
C SER A 412 2.88 30.52 -10.00
N GLU A 413 3.14 29.53 -10.85
CA GLU A 413 3.37 28.11 -10.53
C GLU A 413 4.68 27.63 -11.14
N LEU A 414 5.30 26.59 -10.57
CA LEU A 414 6.58 26.05 -11.03
C LEU A 414 6.37 24.92 -12.04
N HIS A 415 6.88 25.10 -13.25
CA HIS A 415 6.87 24.09 -14.31
C HIS A 415 8.00 23.07 -14.14
N LEU A 416 7.82 21.88 -14.74
CA LEU A 416 8.73 20.75 -14.58
C LEU A 416 10.13 21.01 -15.16
N ASP A 417 10.20 21.67 -16.31
CA ASP A 417 11.44 22.06 -16.97
C ASP A 417 12.26 23.02 -16.08
N THR A 418 11.63 24.07 -15.55
CA THR A 418 12.26 24.99 -14.60
C THR A 418 12.67 24.27 -13.32
N PHE A 419 11.83 23.34 -12.81
CA PHE A 419 12.18 22.54 -11.64
C PHE A 419 13.46 21.72 -11.86
N VAL A 420 13.60 21.05 -13.02
CA VAL A 420 14.79 20.25 -13.37
C VAL A 420 16.02 21.15 -13.52
N ALA A 421 15.90 22.28 -14.20
CA ALA A 421 16.98 23.25 -14.36
C ALA A 421 17.42 23.84 -12.99
N ALA A 422 16.46 24.12 -12.11
CA ALA A 422 16.72 24.63 -10.77
C ALA A 422 17.44 23.63 -9.87
N LEU A 423 17.18 22.32 -10.02
CA LEU A 423 17.97 21.28 -9.34
C LEU A 423 19.44 21.35 -9.75
N GLU A 424 19.73 21.47 -11.06
CA GLU A 424 21.10 21.58 -11.60
C GLU A 424 21.80 22.84 -11.08
N LYS A 425 21.12 23.99 -11.12
CA LYS A 425 21.65 25.26 -10.56
C LYS A 425 21.87 25.21 -9.05
N GLY A 426 21.00 24.52 -8.31
CA GLY A 426 21.19 24.28 -6.88
C GLY A 426 22.43 23.45 -6.59
N VAL A 427 22.68 22.38 -7.37
CA VAL A 427 23.92 21.59 -7.27
C VAL A 427 25.13 22.46 -7.55
N ASP A 428 25.15 23.21 -8.66
CA ASP A 428 26.28 24.07 -9.05
C ASP A 428 26.62 25.10 -7.97
N GLN A 429 25.60 25.73 -7.36
CA GLN A 429 25.79 26.69 -6.28
C GLN A 429 26.38 26.02 -5.04
N CYS A 430 25.97 24.79 -4.74
CA CYS A 430 26.48 24.03 -3.60
C CYS A 430 27.95 23.62 -3.79
N TYR A 431 28.35 23.17 -4.99
CA TYR A 431 29.76 22.90 -5.30
C TYR A 431 30.62 24.17 -5.25
N ARG A 432 30.12 25.29 -5.80
CA ARG A 432 30.81 26.60 -5.72
C ARG A 432 30.99 27.07 -4.28
N TYR A 433 30.00 26.85 -3.42
CA TYR A 433 30.07 27.20 -2.00
C TYR A 433 31.21 26.48 -1.27
N PHE A 434 31.47 25.21 -1.58
CA PHE A 434 32.56 24.45 -0.96
C PHE A 434 33.90 24.59 -1.69
N GLY A 435 33.90 24.88 -2.99
CA GLY A 435 35.14 24.99 -3.78
C GLY A 435 36.03 23.77 -3.64
N GLU A 436 37.30 23.97 -3.29
CA GLU A 436 38.29 22.90 -3.10
C GLU A 436 37.97 21.93 -1.93
N ASP A 437 37.12 22.36 -0.99
CA ASP A 437 36.67 21.53 0.13
C ASP A 437 35.54 20.56 -0.24
N ALA A 438 35.02 20.61 -1.47
CA ALA A 438 34.07 19.64 -1.97
C ALA A 438 34.64 18.21 -1.86
N LYS A 439 33.80 17.27 -1.41
CA LYS A 439 34.16 15.85 -1.26
C LYS A 439 33.05 14.96 -1.79
N GLU A 440 33.42 13.99 -2.60
CA GLU A 440 32.49 12.97 -3.10
C GLU A 440 32.11 11.97 -2.00
N GLY A 441 30.92 11.38 -2.13
CA GLY A 441 30.32 10.53 -1.10
C GLY A 441 29.80 11.32 0.12
N THR A 442 29.51 12.60 -0.07
CA THR A 442 28.82 13.49 0.89
C THR A 442 27.49 13.97 0.31
N ILE A 443 26.79 14.87 1.01
CA ILE A 443 25.60 15.57 0.51
C ILE A 443 25.73 16.08 -0.94
N LEU A 444 26.94 16.49 -1.36
CA LEU A 444 27.21 17.00 -2.70
C LEU A 444 27.04 15.95 -3.80
N SER A 445 27.55 14.74 -3.59
CA SER A 445 27.43 13.67 -4.57
C SER A 445 25.98 13.19 -4.65
N VAL A 446 25.28 13.13 -3.51
CA VAL A 446 23.84 12.81 -3.42
C VAL A 446 22.99 13.83 -4.18
N MET A 447 23.23 15.13 -3.99
CA MET A 447 22.54 16.20 -4.73
C MET A 447 22.83 16.13 -6.23
N ARG A 448 24.08 15.84 -6.62
CA ARG A 448 24.45 15.66 -8.03
C ARG A 448 23.75 14.46 -8.67
N ALA A 449 23.77 13.29 -8.02
CA ALA A 449 23.08 12.09 -8.51
C ALA A 449 21.58 12.32 -8.66
N CYS A 450 20.97 13.04 -7.71
CA CYS A 450 19.57 13.48 -7.79
C CYS A 450 19.32 14.33 -9.04
N SER A 451 20.12 15.38 -9.28
CA SER A 451 19.94 16.30 -10.41
C SER A 451 20.16 15.62 -11.76
N LEU A 452 21.22 14.81 -11.90
CA LEU A 452 21.49 14.08 -13.15
C LEU A 452 20.36 13.10 -13.48
N ALA A 453 19.88 12.33 -12.50
CA ALA A 453 18.78 11.40 -12.70
C ALA A 453 17.46 12.13 -13.00
N ALA A 454 17.22 13.29 -12.40
CA ALA A 454 16.07 14.13 -12.69
C ALA A 454 16.08 14.59 -14.16
N LYS A 455 17.22 15.07 -14.65
CA LYS A 455 17.43 15.51 -16.04
C LYS A 455 17.22 14.38 -17.04
N GLN A 456 17.86 13.23 -16.81
CA GLN A 456 17.67 12.05 -17.66
C GLN A 456 16.19 11.59 -17.66
N ALA A 457 15.55 11.56 -16.50
CA ALA A 457 14.14 11.15 -16.40
C ALA A 457 13.21 12.13 -17.13
N PHE A 458 13.52 13.43 -17.10
CA PHE A 458 12.77 14.44 -17.84
C PHE A 458 12.89 14.26 -19.36
N GLU A 459 14.09 13.98 -19.86
CA GLU A 459 14.33 13.70 -21.29
C GLU A 459 13.63 12.42 -21.76
N GLU A 460 13.55 11.39 -20.91
CA GLU A 460 12.88 10.11 -21.21
C GLU A 460 11.33 10.23 -21.16
N HIS A 461 10.79 10.74 -20.05
CA HIS A 461 9.35 10.92 -19.84
C HIS A 461 9.09 12.10 -18.87
N PRO A 462 8.70 13.28 -19.40
CA PRO A 462 8.66 14.54 -18.64
C PRO A 462 7.42 14.65 -17.76
N THR A 463 7.40 13.91 -16.65
CA THR A 463 6.38 14.06 -15.60
C THR A 463 7.02 14.21 -14.22
N PHE A 464 6.40 15.01 -13.33
CA PHE A 464 6.87 15.17 -11.95
C PHE A 464 7.00 13.83 -11.23
N ARG A 465 6.09 12.88 -11.51
CA ARG A 465 6.14 11.52 -10.99
C ARG A 465 7.47 10.84 -11.36
N ASN A 466 7.77 10.77 -12.65
CA ASN A 466 8.96 10.07 -13.15
C ASN A 466 10.25 10.73 -12.62
N VAL A 467 10.33 12.06 -12.75
CA VAL A 467 11.47 12.86 -12.33
C VAL A 467 11.77 12.69 -10.84
N LEU A 468 10.78 12.86 -9.96
CA LEU A 468 10.99 12.75 -8.51
C LEU A 468 11.31 11.32 -8.05
N ILE A 469 10.69 10.31 -8.65
CA ILE A 469 10.98 8.90 -8.33
C ILE A 469 12.42 8.57 -8.70
N ARG A 470 12.84 8.87 -9.93
CA ARG A 470 14.20 8.58 -10.42
C ARG A 470 15.25 9.36 -9.63
N ALA A 471 14.99 10.64 -9.36
CA ALA A 471 15.85 11.48 -8.54
C ALA A 471 16.04 10.92 -7.12
N TYR A 472 14.96 10.49 -6.46
CA TYR A 472 15.02 9.89 -5.12
C TYR A 472 15.77 8.56 -5.09
N LEU A 473 15.50 7.68 -6.06
CA LEU A 473 16.18 6.39 -6.16
C LEU A 473 17.69 6.59 -6.36
N ALA A 474 18.10 7.44 -7.30
CA ALA A 474 19.50 7.77 -7.55
C ALA A 474 20.19 8.41 -6.33
N ALA A 475 19.53 9.37 -5.68
CA ALA A 475 20.05 10.01 -4.47
C ALA A 475 20.29 8.99 -3.34
N THR A 476 19.36 8.05 -3.14
CA THR A 476 19.54 7.01 -2.12
C THR A 476 20.56 5.95 -2.52
N ASP A 477 20.71 5.63 -3.81
CA ASP A 477 21.74 4.70 -4.29
C ASP A 477 23.13 5.28 -4.08
N GLU A 478 23.30 6.56 -4.41
CA GLU A 478 24.50 7.34 -4.14
C GLU A 478 24.82 7.36 -2.64
N LEU A 479 23.83 7.69 -1.80
CA LEU A 479 23.98 7.72 -0.34
C LEU A 479 24.49 6.40 0.24
N LEU A 480 24.06 5.27 -0.33
CA LEU A 480 24.38 3.93 0.14
C LEU A 480 25.63 3.33 -0.54
N ASN A 481 26.28 4.05 -1.46
CA ASN A 481 27.40 3.55 -2.23
C ASN A 481 28.74 3.74 -1.48
N PRO A 482 29.37 2.67 -0.96
CA PRO A 482 30.63 2.79 -0.24
C PRO A 482 31.84 3.09 -1.16
N ARG A 483 31.71 2.91 -2.47
CA ARG A 483 32.83 3.07 -3.43
C ARG A 483 33.14 4.54 -3.73
N LEU A 484 32.13 5.40 -3.68
CA LEU A 484 32.23 6.83 -4.00
C LEU A 484 32.64 7.67 -2.78
N GLN A 485 32.90 7.01 -1.65
CA GLN A 485 33.14 7.67 -0.39
C GLN A 485 34.61 8.04 -0.24
N GLU A 486 34.96 9.25 -0.66
CA GLU A 486 36.32 9.81 -0.50
C GLU A 486 36.68 10.01 0.97
N VAL A 487 35.67 10.30 1.80
CA VAL A 487 35.84 10.50 3.24
C VAL A 487 36.20 9.17 3.90
N GLU A 488 37.47 9.03 4.27
CA GLU A 488 38.05 7.76 4.73
C GLU A 488 37.32 7.18 5.96
N ILE A 489 36.89 8.04 6.90
CA ILE A 489 36.18 7.60 8.11
C ILE A 489 34.79 7.02 7.79
N LEU A 490 34.07 7.62 6.85
CA LEU A 490 32.78 7.10 6.41
C LEU A 490 32.98 5.75 5.70
N ARG A 491 33.97 5.68 4.78
CA ARG A 491 34.28 4.47 4.00
C ARG A 491 34.71 3.29 4.88
N LYS A 492 35.69 3.51 5.77
CA LYS A 492 36.21 2.46 6.68
C LYS A 492 35.13 1.91 7.60
N GLN A 493 34.23 2.77 8.07
CA GLN A 493 33.16 2.39 9.00
C GLN A 493 31.85 2.02 8.28
N LYS A 494 31.81 2.11 6.94
CA LYS A 494 30.62 1.88 6.10
C LYS A 494 29.41 2.69 6.58
N LEU A 495 29.65 3.95 6.93
CA LEU A 495 28.64 4.91 7.39
C LEU A 495 28.16 5.75 6.21
N VAL A 496 26.88 6.09 6.16
CA VAL A 496 26.39 7.08 5.20
C VAL A 496 26.71 8.50 5.66
N ASP A 497 26.73 9.45 4.74
CA ASP A 497 26.81 10.87 5.07
C ASP A 497 25.51 11.37 5.72
N ALA A 498 25.65 12.08 6.84
CA ALA A 498 24.50 12.61 7.59
C ALA A 498 23.76 13.72 6.82
N GLY A 499 24.51 14.57 6.11
CA GLY A 499 23.97 15.62 5.25
C GLY A 499 23.20 15.04 4.07
N GLY A 500 23.80 14.07 3.37
CA GLY A 500 23.20 13.34 2.27
C GLY A 500 21.91 12.65 2.66
N PHE A 501 21.89 11.95 3.81
CA PHE A 501 20.65 11.36 4.32
C PHE A 501 19.59 12.44 4.61
N GLY A 502 19.99 13.56 5.20
CA GLY A 502 19.12 14.73 5.38
C GLY A 502 18.47 15.23 4.10
N PHE A 503 19.25 15.35 3.02
CA PHE A 503 18.71 15.74 1.71
C PHE A 503 17.73 14.70 1.15
N THR A 504 18.00 13.40 1.31
CA THR A 504 17.03 12.36 0.90
C THR A 504 15.71 12.41 1.68
N LEU A 505 15.71 12.92 2.92
CA LEU A 505 14.48 13.16 3.69
C LEU A 505 13.66 14.33 3.12
N PHE A 506 14.33 15.34 2.55
CA PHE A 506 13.64 16.42 1.84
C PHE A 506 12.97 15.91 0.56
N LEU A 507 13.67 15.10 -0.24
CA LEU A 507 13.09 14.44 -1.42
C LEU A 507 11.91 13.53 -1.04
N TRP A 508 12.05 12.78 0.06
CA TRP A 508 10.97 11.98 0.61
C TRP A 508 9.74 12.82 1.01
N ALA A 509 9.95 14.00 1.59
CA ALA A 509 8.86 14.92 1.91
C ALA A 509 8.11 15.44 0.66
N ALA A 510 8.83 15.65 -0.45
CA ALA A 510 8.21 15.94 -1.74
C ALA A 510 7.35 14.76 -2.23
N LEU A 511 7.91 13.54 -2.23
CA LEU A 511 7.18 12.32 -2.59
C LEU A 511 5.95 12.09 -1.69
N ARG A 512 6.03 12.41 -0.40
CA ARG A 512 4.90 12.34 0.54
C ARG A 512 3.80 13.31 0.16
N THR A 513 4.16 14.57 -0.08
CA THR A 513 3.23 15.64 -0.43
C THR A 513 2.47 15.33 -1.71
N LEU A 514 3.17 14.82 -2.72
CA LEU A 514 2.57 14.44 -4.01
C LEU A 514 1.89 13.05 -3.99
N GLY A 515 1.86 12.36 -2.85
CA GLY A 515 1.22 11.04 -2.72
C GLY A 515 2.03 9.86 -3.29
N LEU A 516 3.21 10.11 -3.87
CA LEU A 516 4.08 9.12 -4.51
C LEU A 516 4.75 8.14 -3.53
N HIS A 517 4.85 8.52 -2.25
CA HIS A 517 5.35 7.66 -1.16
C HIS A 517 4.59 6.33 -1.00
N ARG A 518 3.40 6.22 -1.58
CA ARG A 518 2.53 5.03 -1.53
C ARG A 518 2.92 3.98 -2.56
N GLU A 519 3.72 4.34 -3.56
CA GLU A 519 4.20 3.37 -4.53
C GLU A 519 5.11 2.36 -3.86
N GLN A 520 4.85 1.06 -4.10
CA GLN A 520 5.49 -0.02 -3.36
C GLN A 520 7.03 0.05 -3.43
N GLN A 521 7.58 0.29 -4.62
CA GLN A 521 9.02 0.44 -4.83
C GLN A 521 9.62 1.57 -3.96
N ILE A 522 8.93 2.69 -3.88
CA ILE A 522 9.36 3.88 -3.14
C ILE A 522 9.25 3.64 -1.63
N TYR A 523 8.14 3.06 -1.18
CA TYR A 523 7.93 2.69 0.21
C TYR A 523 9.01 1.71 0.70
N ASP A 524 9.25 0.63 -0.05
CA ASP A 524 10.24 -0.39 0.29
C ASP A 524 11.66 0.20 0.32
N ARG A 525 11.97 1.08 -0.65
CA ARG A 525 13.25 1.77 -0.67
C ARG A 525 13.46 2.64 0.55
N TYR A 526 12.47 3.44 0.94
CA TYR A 526 12.54 4.27 2.13
C TYR A 526 12.74 3.43 3.41
N GLN A 527 11.99 2.33 3.57
CA GLN A 527 12.16 1.42 4.70
C GLN A 527 13.56 0.78 4.72
N TYR A 528 14.10 0.42 3.55
CA TYR A 528 15.44 -0.12 3.43
C TYR A 528 16.50 0.89 3.88
N VAL A 529 16.44 2.12 3.38
CA VAL A 529 17.36 3.21 3.76
C VAL A 529 17.27 3.47 5.27
N LEU A 530 16.06 3.64 5.81
CA LEU A 530 15.87 3.87 7.25
C LEU A 530 16.47 2.76 8.10
N ARG A 531 16.26 1.50 7.73
CA ARG A 531 16.83 0.36 8.47
C ARG A 531 18.36 0.39 8.45
N LYS A 532 18.97 0.70 7.30
CA LYS A 532 20.43 0.84 7.17
C LYS A 532 20.95 1.98 8.04
N VAL A 533 20.36 3.17 7.93
CA VAL A 533 20.77 4.34 8.69
C VAL A 533 20.59 4.13 10.20
N ARG A 534 19.47 3.58 10.65
CA ARG A 534 19.25 3.26 12.07
C ARG A 534 20.25 2.25 12.60
N SER A 535 20.62 1.25 11.80
CA SER A 535 21.67 0.29 12.19
C SER A 535 23.02 0.97 12.37
N GLN A 536 23.36 1.93 11.51
CA GLN A 536 24.58 2.71 11.56
C GLN A 536 24.58 3.73 12.71
N ALA A 537 23.44 4.32 13.05
CA ALA A 537 23.32 5.29 14.15
C ALA A 537 23.77 4.72 15.50
N TYR A 538 23.52 3.43 15.75
CA TYR A 538 24.04 2.75 16.94
C TYR A 538 25.58 2.73 16.98
N TYR A 539 26.21 2.48 15.83
CA TYR A 539 27.68 2.51 15.70
C TYR A 539 28.22 3.94 15.76
N GLY A 540 27.59 4.89 15.07
CA GLY A 540 27.95 6.31 15.07
C GLY A 540 27.93 6.89 16.49
N GLN A 541 26.90 6.58 17.28
CA GLN A 541 26.86 6.89 18.71
C GLN A 541 28.11 6.34 19.42
N ARG A 542 28.42 5.04 19.30
CA ARG A 542 29.63 4.44 19.92
C ARG A 542 30.94 5.09 19.46
N LEU A 543 31.03 5.55 18.21
CA LEU A 543 32.21 6.21 17.66
C LEU A 543 32.39 7.63 18.23
N ILE A 544 31.31 8.41 18.37
CA ILE A 544 31.32 9.71 19.06
C ILE A 544 31.86 9.56 20.51
N TYR A 545 31.65 8.40 21.13
CA TYR A 545 32.07 8.11 22.50
C TYR A 545 33.52 7.58 22.65
N ARG A 546 34.25 7.24 21.57
CA ARG A 546 35.69 6.92 21.67
C ARG A 546 36.48 8.23 21.84
N ARG A 547 37.54 8.23 22.67
CA ARG A 547 38.44 9.39 22.82
C ARG A 547 38.96 9.79 21.43
N GLN A 548 38.50 10.92 20.90
CA GLN A 548 39.15 11.52 19.75
C GLN A 548 40.59 11.91 20.13
N PRO A 549 41.57 11.66 19.23
CA PRO A 549 42.91 12.23 19.34
C PRO A 549 42.82 13.75 19.59
N GLU A 550 43.71 14.30 20.40
CA GLU A 550 43.70 15.74 20.73
C GLU A 550 43.77 16.64 19.50
N ALA A 551 44.49 16.22 18.46
CA ALA A 551 44.61 16.91 17.18
C ALA A 551 43.29 17.09 16.41
N LEU A 552 42.21 16.39 16.78
CA LEU A 552 40.88 16.50 16.14
C LEU A 552 39.84 17.17 17.06
N ARG A 553 40.27 17.71 18.21
CA ARG A 553 39.40 18.39 19.18
C ARG A 553 39.14 19.86 18.77
N GLY A 554 38.34 20.07 17.73
CA GLY A 554 37.86 21.39 17.30
C GLY A 554 36.49 21.84 17.85
N TYR A 555 36.22 23.13 17.80
CA TYR A 555 34.93 23.79 18.03
C TYR A 555 34.41 24.38 16.73
N CYS A 556 33.11 24.28 16.52
CA CYS A 556 32.41 24.98 15.45
C CYS A 556 32.06 26.39 15.94
N VAL A 557 32.51 27.40 15.21
CA VAL A 557 32.11 28.80 15.42
C VAL A 557 31.41 29.27 14.16
N GLU A 558 30.18 29.76 14.33
CA GLU A 558 29.36 30.30 13.26
C GLU A 558 28.83 31.68 13.65
N GLY A 559 28.76 32.58 12.68
CA GLY A 559 28.30 33.95 12.90
C GLY A 559 27.97 34.66 11.60
N CYS A 560 27.37 35.84 11.72
CA CYS A 560 27.05 36.71 10.60
C CYS A 560 27.48 38.15 10.91
N VAL A 561 28.21 38.75 9.96
CA VAL A 561 28.71 40.13 10.04
C VAL A 561 28.19 41.00 8.90
N ASN A 562 28.22 42.32 9.08
CA ASN A 562 27.83 43.25 8.02
C ASN A 562 28.90 43.30 6.90
N GLY A 563 28.44 43.53 5.67
CA GLY A 563 29.27 43.70 4.49
C GLY A 563 29.61 42.38 3.79
N GLN A 564 30.12 42.50 2.56
CA GLN A 564 30.64 41.38 1.76
C GLN A 564 32.15 41.21 2.01
N VAL A 565 32.50 40.78 3.23
CA VAL A 565 33.88 40.78 3.75
C VAL A 565 34.51 39.39 3.79
N VAL A 566 34.21 38.57 2.79
CA VAL A 566 34.61 37.15 2.72
C VAL A 566 36.13 37.01 2.72
N GLU A 567 36.82 37.75 1.86
CA GLU A 567 38.27 37.64 1.68
C GLU A 567 39.02 38.18 2.91
N GLU A 568 38.53 39.28 3.49
CA GLU A 568 39.10 39.89 4.69
C GLU A 568 38.96 38.96 5.91
N LEU A 569 37.76 38.39 6.13
CA LEU A 569 37.56 37.43 7.20
C LEU A 569 38.38 36.16 7.00
N ARG A 570 38.42 35.63 5.77
CA ARG A 570 39.23 34.44 5.44
C ARG A 570 40.71 34.70 5.74
N ALA A 571 41.24 35.84 5.32
CA ALA A 571 42.62 36.23 5.57
C ALA A 571 42.91 36.36 7.08
N GLU A 572 42.01 36.94 7.87
CA GLU A 572 42.17 37.03 9.32
C GLU A 572 42.07 35.67 10.03
N PHE A 573 41.13 34.81 9.61
CA PHE A 573 40.96 33.48 10.20
C PHE A 573 42.12 32.53 9.90
N LEU A 574 42.75 32.66 8.73
CA LEU A 574 43.96 31.90 8.39
C LEU A 574 45.17 32.27 9.25
N LYS A 575 45.15 33.42 9.95
CA LYS A 575 46.23 33.83 10.88
C LYS A 575 46.12 33.19 12.26
N LEU A 576 45.00 32.53 12.58
CA LEU A 576 44.82 31.87 13.88
C LEU A 576 45.79 30.67 14.01
N ASP A 577 46.33 30.42 15.22
CA ASP A 577 47.13 29.20 15.52
C ASP A 577 46.23 27.95 15.60
N ASN A 578 45.56 27.66 14.48
CA ASN A 578 44.59 26.61 14.40
C ASN A 578 45.28 25.29 14.05
N ARG A 579 45.36 24.41 15.05
CA ARG A 579 46.04 23.11 14.98
C ARG A 579 45.19 22.03 14.32
N LEU A 580 43.97 22.35 13.90
CA LEU A 580 43.15 21.44 13.11
C LEU A 580 43.75 21.32 11.69
N PRO A 581 43.99 20.11 11.18
CA PRO A 581 44.47 19.93 9.82
C PRO A 581 43.43 20.46 8.83
N ASN A 582 43.83 21.45 8.01
CA ASN A 582 42.95 22.23 7.13
C ASN A 582 41.70 22.74 7.87
N PRO A 583 41.80 23.88 8.59
CA PRO A 583 40.68 24.44 9.33
C PRO A 583 39.58 24.89 8.37
N LYS A 584 38.67 23.94 8.18
CA LYS A 584 37.50 24.00 7.34
C LYS A 584 36.69 25.27 7.65
N MET A 585 36.64 26.17 6.67
CA MET A 585 35.99 27.47 6.76
C MET A 585 35.13 27.73 5.52
N THR A 586 33.88 28.08 5.75
CA THR A 586 32.90 28.33 4.70
C THR A 586 32.28 29.71 4.91
N PHE A 587 31.98 30.38 3.80
CA PHE A 587 31.44 31.73 3.79
C PHE A 587 30.28 31.82 2.82
N ASN A 588 29.21 32.52 3.20
CA ASN A 588 28.08 32.81 2.34
C ASN A 588 27.74 34.30 2.42
N VAL A 589 27.47 34.92 1.29
CA VAL A 589 27.06 36.32 1.22
C VAL A 589 25.56 36.37 0.95
N ILE A 590 24.80 36.95 1.87
CA ILE A 590 23.33 37.06 1.81
C ILE A 590 22.95 38.48 2.22
N ASP A 591 22.18 39.20 1.40
CA ASP A 591 21.67 40.54 1.70
C ASP A 591 22.75 41.51 2.24
N ASN A 592 23.91 41.55 1.59
CA ASN A 592 25.06 42.37 2.00
C ASN A 592 25.62 42.05 3.40
N THR A 593 25.42 40.81 3.85
CA THR A 593 26.00 40.27 5.08
C THR A 593 26.83 39.04 4.76
N THR A 594 27.91 38.83 5.53
CA THR A 594 28.78 37.66 5.39
C THR A 594 28.52 36.70 6.53
N HIS A 595 27.89 35.59 6.22
CA HIS A 595 27.75 34.44 7.10
C HIS A 595 29.03 33.61 7.00
N PHE A 596 29.62 33.25 8.14
CA PHE A 596 30.80 32.40 8.18
C PHE A 596 30.58 31.23 9.12
N HIS A 597 31.24 30.12 8.80
CA HIS A 597 31.36 28.97 9.67
C HIS A 597 32.78 28.45 9.57
N ILE A 598 33.46 28.40 10.72
CA ILE A 598 34.84 27.93 10.85
C ILE A 598 34.97 26.90 11.96
N HIS A 599 35.77 25.87 11.70
CA HIS A 599 36.24 24.96 12.75
C HIS A 599 37.57 25.43 13.32
N VAL A 600 37.61 25.66 14.63
CA VAL A 600 38.80 26.13 15.34
C VAL A 600 39.24 25.22 16.47
N SER A 601 40.52 25.22 16.79
CA SER A 601 41.05 24.50 17.96
C SER A 601 40.49 25.05 19.26
N GLU A 602 40.52 24.24 20.32
CA GLU A 602 40.11 24.64 21.68
C GLU A 602 40.78 25.94 22.14
N GLY A 603 39.97 26.92 22.58
CA GLY A 603 40.42 28.22 23.09
C GLY A 603 40.48 29.35 22.05
N LEU A 604 40.30 29.05 20.76
CA LEU A 604 40.31 30.04 19.68
C LEU A 604 38.94 30.66 19.39
N GLU A 605 37.87 30.16 20.02
CA GLU A 605 36.50 30.61 19.74
C GLU A 605 36.36 32.11 19.98
N GLU A 606 36.84 32.60 21.13
CA GLU A 606 36.82 34.03 21.44
C GLU A 606 37.60 34.88 20.45
N GLN A 607 38.68 34.36 19.87
CA GLN A 607 39.47 35.11 18.89
C GLN A 607 38.70 35.27 17.58
N VAL A 608 38.02 34.21 17.13
CA VAL A 608 37.09 34.29 15.99
C VAL A 608 36.00 35.32 16.27
N LEU A 609 35.43 35.32 17.48
CA LEU A 609 34.43 36.31 17.84
C LEU A 609 35.00 37.74 17.86
N ARG A 610 36.23 37.93 18.33
CA ARG A 610 36.87 39.25 18.31
C ARG A 610 37.11 39.74 16.89
N ILE A 611 37.62 38.88 16.01
CA ILE A 611 37.82 39.22 14.59
C ILE A 611 36.48 39.59 13.94
N ALA A 612 35.46 38.74 14.06
CA ALA A 612 34.15 38.98 13.46
C ALA A 612 33.49 40.26 14.01
N SER A 613 33.67 40.57 15.30
CA SER A 613 33.08 41.77 15.92
C SER A 613 33.51 43.08 15.26
N ARG A 614 34.70 43.12 14.64
CA ARG A 614 35.22 44.31 13.91
C ARG A 614 34.36 44.69 12.71
N TYR A 615 33.59 43.75 12.17
CA TYR A 615 32.71 43.94 11.02
C TYR A 615 31.24 44.12 11.43
N GLY A 616 30.95 44.15 12.74
CA GLY A 616 29.61 44.32 13.31
C GLY A 616 28.72 43.09 13.16
N TYR A 617 28.19 42.59 14.28
CA TYR A 617 27.33 41.41 14.28
C TYR A 617 25.91 41.71 13.79
N VAL A 618 25.43 40.88 12.86
CA VAL A 618 24.02 40.81 12.47
C VAL A 618 23.33 39.70 13.26
N ILE A 619 24.00 38.56 13.42
CA ILE A 619 23.54 37.45 14.25
C ILE A 619 24.65 37.13 15.26
N PRO A 620 24.37 37.18 16.58
CA PRO A 620 25.36 36.84 17.57
C PRO A 620 25.74 35.35 17.46
N PRO A 621 27.03 35.03 17.53
CA PRO A 621 27.55 33.69 17.27
C PRO A 621 27.05 32.67 18.31
N ARG A 622 26.73 31.45 17.86
CA ARG A 622 26.23 30.39 18.76
C ARG A 622 27.31 29.98 19.77
N SER A 623 26.93 29.74 21.03
CA SER A 623 27.87 29.34 22.07
C SER A 623 28.59 28.02 21.73
N PRO A 624 29.87 27.84 22.09
CA PRO A 624 30.64 26.62 21.81
C PRO A 624 29.95 25.39 22.43
N THR A 625 29.33 24.56 21.59
CA THR A 625 28.39 23.50 22.02
C THR A 625 29.08 22.28 22.66
N ARG A 626 30.40 22.12 22.52
CA ARG A 626 31.05 20.82 22.70
C ARG A 626 31.16 20.33 24.14
N LEU A 627 31.54 21.15 25.12
CA LEU A 627 31.86 20.68 26.49
C LEU A 627 30.63 20.45 27.39
N ALA A 628 29.68 21.37 27.40
CA ALA A 628 28.48 21.27 28.24
C ALA A 628 27.52 20.16 27.76
N LYS A 629 27.36 20.02 26.43
CA LYS A 629 26.58 18.95 25.80
C LYS A 629 27.21 17.58 26.05
N ARG A 630 28.54 17.45 25.87
CA ARG A 630 29.29 16.18 26.11
C ARG A 630 29.21 15.71 27.55
N ARG A 631 29.30 16.59 28.57
CA ARG A 631 29.12 16.18 29.98
C ARG A 631 27.71 15.65 30.27
N ARG A 632 26.67 16.33 29.75
CA ARG A 632 25.27 15.89 29.90
C ARG A 632 24.97 14.60 29.13
N GLU A 633 25.56 14.43 27.95
CA GLU A 633 25.35 13.26 27.08
C GLU A 633 26.12 12.03 27.56
N ILE A 634 27.34 12.16 28.09
CA ILE A 634 28.05 11.04 28.74
C ILE A 634 27.26 10.54 29.96
N PHE A 635 26.74 11.46 30.77
CA PHE A 635 25.91 11.13 31.92
C PHE A 635 24.58 10.48 31.49
N ARG A 636 23.88 11.06 30.50
CA ARG A 636 22.67 10.47 29.92
C ARG A 636 22.91 9.13 29.25
N PHE A 637 24.01 8.91 28.54
CA PHE A 637 24.31 7.64 27.88
C PHE A 637 24.59 6.53 28.90
N ARG A 638 25.32 6.85 29.98
CA ARG A 638 25.47 5.93 31.12
C ARG A 638 24.12 5.59 31.74
N LEU A 639 23.24 6.57 31.92
CA LEU A 639 21.87 6.35 32.39
C LEU A 639 21.01 5.58 31.38
N VAL A 640 21.06 5.88 30.08
CA VAL A 640 20.27 5.21 29.03
C VAL A 640 20.73 3.77 28.86
N ASN A 641 22.03 3.47 28.93
CA ASN A 641 22.48 2.07 28.96
C ASN A 641 21.98 1.36 30.21
N LEU A 642 22.03 2.01 31.38
CA LEU A 642 21.47 1.48 32.62
C LEU A 642 19.97 1.22 32.49
N PHE A 643 19.19 2.20 31.99
CA PHE A 643 17.75 2.09 31.77
C PHE A 643 17.38 1.12 30.64
N SER A 644 18.20 0.97 29.60
CA SER A 644 17.96 0.00 28.53
C SER A 644 18.20 -1.43 29.04
N ASN A 645 19.17 -1.62 29.92
CA ASN A 645 19.39 -2.87 30.61
C ASN A 645 18.22 -3.17 31.57
N ILE A 646 17.75 -2.17 32.32
CA ILE A 646 16.55 -2.28 33.16
C ILE A 646 15.31 -2.59 32.31
N ASN A 647 15.12 -1.94 31.16
CA ASN A 647 13.99 -2.17 30.25
C ASN A 647 14.06 -3.54 29.56
N ARG A 648 15.26 -4.06 29.29
CA ARG A 648 15.42 -5.46 28.88
C ARG A 648 14.94 -6.40 29.97
N ILE A 649 15.30 -6.14 31.23
CA ILE A 649 14.83 -6.93 32.37
C ILE A 649 13.31 -6.83 32.51
N THR A 650 12.72 -5.62 32.47
CA THR A 650 11.26 -5.45 32.61
C THR A 650 10.48 -6.01 31.42
N SER A 651 10.98 -5.92 30.19
CA SER A 651 10.33 -6.53 29.01
C SER A 651 10.41 -8.06 29.04
N THR A 652 11.51 -8.62 29.57
CA THR A 652 11.66 -10.06 29.78
C THR A 652 10.69 -10.53 30.87
N LEU A 653 10.56 -9.77 31.96
CA LEU A 653 9.56 -10.02 33.01
C LEU A 653 8.13 -9.87 32.47
N ALA A 654 7.83 -8.85 31.67
CA ALA A 654 6.51 -8.66 31.08
C ALA A 654 6.15 -9.75 30.06
N HIS A 655 7.11 -10.25 29.27
CA HIS A 655 6.91 -11.43 28.42
C HIS A 655 6.69 -12.68 29.27
N PHE A 656 7.45 -12.85 30.35
CA PHE A 656 7.27 -13.96 31.30
C PHE A 656 5.86 -13.93 31.91
N PHE A 657 5.41 -12.79 32.45
CA PHE A 657 4.08 -12.64 33.04
C PHE A 657 2.95 -12.66 32.00
N GLY A 658 3.14 -12.11 30.80
CA GLY A 658 2.16 -12.14 29.72
C GLY A 658 1.92 -13.55 29.20
N ASN A 659 2.99 -14.32 29.01
CA ASN A 659 2.88 -15.75 28.68
C ASN A 659 2.24 -16.54 29.83
N TRP A 660 2.57 -16.22 31.09
CA TRP A 660 1.95 -16.84 32.26
C TRP A 660 0.44 -16.51 32.37
N LEU A 661 0.04 -15.27 32.11
CA LEU A 661 -1.36 -14.83 32.11
C LEU A 661 -2.14 -15.45 30.95
N LEU A 662 -1.55 -15.57 29.76
CA LEU A 662 -2.12 -16.32 28.63
C LEU A 662 -2.31 -17.79 29.00
N HIS A 663 -1.33 -18.41 29.65
CA HIS A 663 -1.47 -19.79 30.13
C HIS A 663 -2.60 -19.94 31.15
N ILE A 664 -2.83 -18.97 32.04
CA ILE A 664 -3.94 -18.97 33.01
C ILE A 664 -5.30 -18.72 32.33
N LEU A 665 -5.39 -17.72 31.45
CA LEU A 665 -6.65 -17.36 30.76
C LEU A 665 -7.11 -18.47 29.80
N PHE A 666 -6.17 -19.14 29.14
CA PHE A 666 -6.44 -20.27 28.26
C PHE A 666 -6.36 -21.62 28.98
N PHE A 667 -5.99 -21.66 30.27
CA PHE A 667 -5.94 -22.90 31.06
C PHE A 667 -7.27 -23.65 31.02
N PRO A 668 -8.46 -23.02 31.16
CA PRO A 668 -9.73 -23.76 31.11
C PRO A 668 -9.94 -24.44 29.76
N ILE A 669 -9.58 -23.78 28.66
CA ILE A 669 -9.74 -24.28 27.28
C ILE A 669 -8.71 -25.38 26.98
N ILE A 670 -7.47 -25.18 27.39
CA ILE A 670 -6.38 -26.16 27.26
C ILE A 670 -6.70 -27.39 28.11
N TRP A 671 -7.14 -27.19 29.35
CA TRP A 671 -7.56 -28.22 30.28
C TRP A 671 -8.76 -29.02 29.74
N GLU A 672 -9.77 -28.35 29.18
CA GLU A 672 -10.92 -29.01 28.56
C GLU A 672 -10.50 -29.88 27.36
N ARG A 673 -9.60 -29.37 26.50
CA ARG A 673 -9.01 -30.17 25.41
C ARG A 673 -8.21 -31.36 25.93
N HIS A 674 -7.40 -31.18 26.97
CA HIS A 674 -6.64 -32.28 27.57
C HIS A 674 -7.55 -33.31 28.26
N GLN A 675 -8.61 -32.87 28.94
CA GLN A 675 -9.65 -33.72 29.51
C GLN A 675 -10.35 -34.56 28.42
N GLN A 676 -10.73 -33.94 27.30
CA GLN A 676 -11.29 -34.66 26.15
C GLN A 676 -10.30 -35.68 25.57
N ARG A 677 -9.01 -35.32 25.47
CA ARG A 677 -7.94 -36.19 24.99
C ARG A 677 -7.67 -37.36 25.94
N LEU A 678 -7.71 -37.12 27.25
CA LEU A 678 -7.55 -38.14 28.29
C LEU A 678 -8.74 -39.10 28.31
N LYS A 679 -9.98 -38.58 28.24
CA LYS A 679 -11.19 -39.41 28.09
C LYS A 679 -11.13 -40.28 26.83
N LYS A 680 -10.59 -39.76 25.73
CA LYS A 680 -10.37 -40.52 24.49
C LYS A 680 -9.35 -41.65 24.68
N LEU A 681 -8.18 -41.34 25.27
CA LEU A 681 -7.14 -42.34 25.53
C LEU A 681 -7.61 -43.44 26.50
N LEU A 682 -8.38 -43.08 27.53
CA LEU A 682 -8.97 -44.06 28.46
C LEU A 682 -9.95 -45.00 27.74
N ARG A 683 -10.77 -44.49 26.80
CA ARG A 683 -11.64 -45.35 25.97
C ARG A 683 -10.83 -46.29 25.07
N GLU A 684 -9.77 -45.78 24.43
CA GLU A 684 -8.89 -46.61 23.58
C GLU A 684 -8.19 -47.71 24.40
N LEU A 685 -7.75 -47.40 25.62
CA LEU A 685 -7.16 -48.37 26.53
C LEU A 685 -8.17 -49.45 26.96
N ALA A 686 -9.40 -49.06 27.27
CA ALA A 686 -10.47 -50.00 27.60
C ALA A 686 -10.83 -50.93 26.41
N TYR A 687 -10.85 -50.41 25.17
CA TYR A 687 -11.05 -51.25 23.99
C TYR A 687 -9.89 -52.21 23.75
N ALA A 688 -8.65 -51.76 23.95
CA ALA A 688 -7.48 -52.61 23.84
C ALA A 688 -7.51 -53.76 24.87
N GLN A 689 -7.95 -53.52 26.10
CA GLN A 689 -8.13 -54.57 27.12
C GLN A 689 -9.19 -55.59 26.70
N LEU A 690 -10.37 -55.15 26.26
CA LEU A 690 -11.43 -56.03 25.75
C LEU A 690 -10.96 -56.90 24.59
N ILE A 691 -10.18 -56.32 23.67
CA ILE A 691 -9.61 -57.04 22.52
C ILE A 691 -8.51 -57.99 22.96
N SER A 692 -7.65 -57.61 23.91
CA SER A 692 -6.64 -58.52 24.47
C SER A 692 -7.29 -59.74 25.10
N MET A 693 -8.34 -59.55 25.92
CA MET A 693 -9.10 -60.65 26.50
C MET A 693 -9.73 -61.52 25.42
N ALA A 694 -10.30 -60.91 24.38
CA ALA A 694 -10.82 -61.65 23.24
C ALA A 694 -9.73 -62.47 22.51
N MET A 695 -8.53 -61.92 22.34
CA MET A 695 -7.41 -62.59 21.68
C MET A 695 -6.93 -63.82 22.47
N ASP A 696 -6.96 -63.78 23.80
CA ASP A 696 -6.63 -64.95 24.63
C ASP A 696 -7.62 -66.11 24.39
N PHE A 697 -8.88 -65.81 24.07
CA PHE A 697 -9.89 -66.81 23.68
C PHE A 697 -9.78 -67.26 22.21
N LEU A 698 -9.11 -66.49 21.34
CA LEU A 698 -9.08 -66.72 19.88
C LEU A 698 -8.01 -67.69 19.38
N VAL A 699 -7.31 -68.39 20.28
CA VAL A 699 -6.18 -69.26 19.94
C VAL A 699 -6.55 -70.56 19.21
N GLN A 700 -7.84 -70.91 19.03
CA GLN A 700 -8.23 -72.17 18.37
C GLN A 700 -9.55 -72.08 17.57
N SER A 701 -9.49 -71.69 16.28
CA SER A 701 -10.33 -72.23 15.17
C SER A 701 -10.15 -71.40 13.90
N GLU A 702 -9.76 -72.00 12.77
CA GLU A 702 -9.51 -71.27 11.51
C GLU A 702 -10.77 -70.93 10.69
N SER A 703 -11.97 -71.40 11.05
CA SER A 703 -13.17 -71.31 10.20
C SER A 703 -14.24 -70.29 10.62
N TRP A 704 -14.09 -69.61 11.76
CA TRP A 704 -15.10 -68.67 12.28
C TRP A 704 -14.62 -67.22 12.17
N GLN A 705 -15.52 -66.32 11.75
CA GLN A 705 -15.31 -64.86 11.85
C GLN A 705 -15.51 -64.39 13.28
N THR A 706 -14.77 -63.36 13.67
CA THR A 706 -14.65 -62.95 15.07
C THR A 706 -14.81 -61.45 15.20
N SER A 707 -15.63 -61.05 16.16
CA SER A 707 -15.92 -59.65 16.47
C SER A 707 -15.97 -59.44 17.97
N VAL A 708 -15.54 -58.26 18.41
CA VAL A 708 -15.73 -57.83 19.80
C VAL A 708 -16.76 -56.71 19.81
N VAL A 709 -17.78 -56.90 20.61
CA VAL A 709 -18.92 -55.98 20.76
C VAL A 709 -18.90 -55.41 22.18
N ASP A 710 -18.98 -54.10 22.31
CA ASP A 710 -19.00 -53.41 23.62
C ASP A 710 -20.43 -53.44 24.24
N ALA A 711 -20.58 -53.03 25.51
CA ALA A 711 -21.86 -53.06 26.22
C ALA A 711 -22.98 -52.23 25.56
N ASP A 712 -22.63 -51.18 24.83
CA ASP A 712 -23.54 -50.36 24.02
C ASP A 712 -23.89 -50.99 22.67
N LEU A 713 -23.41 -52.22 22.43
CA LEU A 713 -23.58 -53.01 21.21
C LEU A 713 -22.86 -52.43 19.99
N SER A 714 -21.82 -51.63 20.25
CA SER A 714 -20.87 -51.16 19.25
C SER A 714 -19.82 -52.23 18.93
N VAL A 715 -19.58 -52.50 17.65
CA VAL A 715 -18.53 -53.41 17.18
C VAL A 715 -17.18 -52.68 17.17
N VAL A 716 -16.32 -53.04 18.11
CA VAL A 716 -15.00 -52.39 18.33
C VAL A 716 -13.86 -53.16 17.66
N PHE A 717 -14.07 -54.43 17.34
CA PHE A 717 -13.13 -55.28 16.61
C PHE A 717 -13.89 -56.18 15.65
N LEU A 718 -13.38 -56.33 14.43
CA LEU A 718 -13.98 -57.16 13.39
C LEU A 718 -12.85 -57.78 12.54
N ASN A 719 -12.80 -59.10 12.48
CA ASN A 719 -11.92 -59.90 11.61
C ASN A 719 -10.46 -59.41 11.59
N GLY A 720 -9.83 -59.34 12.77
CA GLY A 720 -8.42 -58.97 12.89
C GLY A 720 -8.12 -57.47 12.94
N LYS A 721 -9.12 -56.59 12.73
CA LYS A 721 -8.92 -55.13 12.69
C LYS A 721 -9.66 -54.41 13.82
N HIS A 722 -8.90 -53.64 14.59
CA HIS A 722 -9.46 -52.70 15.57
C HIS A 722 -10.15 -51.53 14.88
N LYS A 723 -11.36 -51.17 15.34
CA LYS A 723 -12.15 -50.06 14.79
C LYS A 723 -12.05 -48.76 15.60
N GLY A 724 -11.30 -48.76 16.70
CA GLY A 724 -10.81 -47.56 17.39
C GLY A 724 -11.88 -46.49 17.62
N ASN A 725 -11.68 -45.32 17.03
CA ASN A 725 -12.50 -44.11 17.24
C ASN A 725 -13.79 -44.05 16.40
N SER A 726 -14.09 -45.08 15.62
CA SER A 726 -15.32 -45.17 14.82
C SER A 726 -15.87 -46.58 14.93
N PRO A 727 -16.38 -46.97 16.12
CA PRO A 727 -17.05 -48.25 16.27
C PRO A 727 -18.18 -48.37 15.27
N LEU A 728 -18.35 -49.58 14.73
CA LEU A 728 -19.43 -49.87 13.80
C LEU A 728 -20.67 -50.28 14.59
N THR A 729 -21.87 -49.99 14.07
CA THR A 729 -23.08 -50.59 14.63
C THR A 729 -23.26 -52.02 14.10
N LEU A 730 -24.04 -52.85 14.80
CA LEU A 730 -24.32 -54.22 14.34
C LEU A 730 -24.94 -54.23 12.93
N GLU A 731 -25.76 -53.25 12.59
CA GLU A 731 -26.41 -53.09 11.28
C GLU A 731 -25.43 -52.73 10.14
N GLN A 732 -24.25 -52.22 10.48
CA GLN A 732 -23.17 -51.99 9.51
C GLN A 732 -22.36 -53.27 9.26
N VAL A 733 -22.47 -54.28 10.12
CA VAL A 733 -21.73 -55.55 10.03
C VAL A 733 -22.61 -56.69 9.53
N PHE A 734 -23.88 -56.72 9.95
CA PHE A 734 -24.85 -57.76 9.63
C PHE A 734 -26.09 -57.18 8.93
N PRO A 735 -26.79 -57.98 8.10
CA PRO A 735 -28.12 -57.64 7.61
C PRO A 735 -29.05 -57.21 8.75
N TRP A 736 -29.95 -56.27 8.48
CA TRP A 736 -30.73 -55.58 9.52
C TRP A 736 -31.54 -56.54 10.42
N ASP A 737 -32.15 -57.56 9.83
CA ASP A 737 -32.89 -58.62 10.53
C ASP A 737 -32.00 -59.45 11.45
N VAL A 738 -30.81 -59.85 10.98
CA VAL A 738 -29.80 -60.57 11.77
C VAL A 738 -29.23 -59.70 12.88
N ALA A 739 -28.91 -58.44 12.61
CA ALA A 739 -28.42 -57.47 13.59
C ALA A 739 -29.44 -57.24 14.71
N ARG A 740 -30.73 -57.17 14.38
CA ARG A 740 -31.82 -56.99 15.34
C ARG A 740 -31.99 -58.20 16.26
N GLU A 741 -31.97 -59.41 15.72
CA GLU A 741 -32.04 -60.64 16.52
C GLU A 741 -30.82 -60.77 17.43
N LEU A 742 -29.62 -60.55 16.89
CA LEU A 742 -28.37 -60.58 17.65
C LEU A 742 -28.37 -59.57 18.80
N ARG A 743 -28.84 -58.33 18.55
CA ARG A 743 -29.03 -57.29 19.59
C ARG A 743 -29.95 -57.80 20.69
N SER A 744 -31.10 -58.36 20.34
CA SER A 744 -32.05 -58.91 21.32
C SER A 744 -31.42 -60.01 22.16
N ARG A 745 -30.66 -60.92 21.53
CA ARG A 745 -29.99 -62.04 22.21
C ARG A 745 -28.88 -61.59 23.15
N LEU A 746 -28.06 -60.62 22.75
CA LEU A 746 -26.99 -60.07 23.59
C LEU A 746 -27.55 -59.29 24.80
N ILE A 747 -28.64 -58.54 24.63
CA ILE A 747 -29.33 -57.87 25.75
C ILE A 747 -29.88 -58.91 26.73
N GLN A 748 -30.59 -59.93 26.22
CA GLN A 748 -31.13 -61.01 27.06
C GLN A 748 -30.01 -61.76 27.80
N MET A 749 -28.87 -62.00 27.14
CA MET A 749 -27.69 -62.61 27.74
C MET A 749 -27.15 -61.77 28.91
N SER A 750 -27.09 -60.45 28.74
CA SER A 750 -26.69 -59.51 29.80
C SER A 750 -27.63 -59.54 31.00
N GLU A 751 -28.95 -59.44 30.75
CA GLU A 751 -29.98 -59.40 31.79
C GLU A 751 -30.01 -60.71 32.60
N GLN A 752 -29.88 -61.85 31.91
CA GLN A 752 -29.85 -63.16 32.55
C GLN A 752 -28.46 -63.56 33.08
N ARG A 753 -27.45 -62.68 32.93
CA ARG A 753 -26.04 -62.91 33.31
C ARG A 753 -25.48 -64.24 32.80
N ARG A 754 -25.84 -64.64 31.58
CA ARG A 754 -25.27 -65.83 30.95
C ARG A 754 -23.87 -65.53 30.44
N SER A 755 -22.94 -66.44 30.68
CA SER A 755 -21.55 -66.32 30.21
C SER A 755 -21.39 -66.70 28.73
N LEU A 756 -22.29 -67.53 28.19
CA LEU A 756 -22.28 -68.00 26.81
C LEU A 756 -23.70 -68.15 26.26
N ILE A 757 -23.90 -67.73 25.02
CA ILE A 757 -25.07 -68.11 24.21
C ILE A 757 -24.63 -68.62 22.85
N GLN A 758 -25.33 -69.63 22.34
CA GLN A 758 -25.18 -70.12 20.98
C GLN A 758 -26.56 -70.18 20.33
N PHE A 759 -26.67 -69.69 19.10
CA PHE A 759 -27.92 -69.73 18.35
C PHE A 759 -27.66 -69.64 16.84
N GLU A 760 -28.64 -70.09 16.06
CA GLU A 760 -28.62 -70.03 14.60
C GLU A 760 -29.78 -69.16 14.11
N TYR A 761 -29.51 -68.31 13.12
CA TYR A 761 -30.51 -67.43 12.54
C TYR A 761 -30.15 -67.07 11.10
N HIS A 762 -31.04 -67.33 10.15
CA HIS A 762 -30.89 -66.96 8.72
C HIS A 762 -29.53 -67.34 8.10
N GLY A 763 -29.09 -68.60 8.31
CA GLY A 763 -27.83 -69.12 7.76
C GLY A 763 -26.56 -68.65 8.49
N TYR A 764 -26.70 -67.87 9.57
CA TYR A 764 -25.62 -67.55 10.48
C TYR A 764 -25.70 -68.42 11.74
N ARG A 765 -24.55 -68.96 12.15
CA ARG A 765 -24.39 -69.54 13.47
C ARG A 765 -23.57 -68.61 14.32
N PHE A 766 -24.12 -68.22 15.47
CA PHE A 766 -23.50 -67.31 16.42
C PHE A 766 -23.12 -68.03 17.71
N GLU A 767 -21.95 -67.71 18.22
CA GLU A 767 -21.50 -67.99 19.57
C GLU A 767 -21.05 -66.67 20.20
N ALA A 768 -21.73 -66.24 21.26
CA ALA A 768 -21.37 -65.03 21.99
C ALA A 768 -20.94 -65.37 23.42
N VAL A 769 -19.73 -64.94 23.78
CA VAL A 769 -19.12 -65.13 25.11
C VAL A 769 -19.07 -63.77 25.80
N LEU A 770 -19.48 -63.70 27.06
CA LEU A 770 -19.36 -62.48 27.87
C LEU A 770 -17.89 -62.20 28.20
N LEU A 771 -17.42 -61.01 27.89
CA LEU A 771 -16.12 -60.49 28.32
C LEU A 771 -16.37 -59.43 29.40
N ALA A 772 -15.99 -59.72 30.63
CA ALA A 772 -16.13 -58.78 31.74
C ALA A 772 -14.77 -58.47 32.37
N SER A 773 -14.40 -57.18 32.40
CA SER A 773 -13.30 -56.66 33.20
C SER A 773 -13.84 -55.83 34.38
N SER A 774 -12.98 -55.41 35.30
CA SER A 774 -13.35 -54.55 36.44
C SER A 774 -13.93 -53.19 36.03
N GLU A 775 -13.70 -52.75 34.78
CA GLU A 775 -14.11 -51.42 34.31
C GLU A 775 -15.10 -51.45 33.13
N ARG A 776 -15.25 -52.57 32.41
CA ARG A 776 -16.13 -52.65 31.24
C ARG A 776 -16.63 -54.06 30.94
N VAL A 777 -17.83 -54.13 30.38
CA VAL A 777 -18.48 -55.38 29.93
C VAL A 777 -18.63 -55.32 28.40
N GLY A 778 -18.40 -56.44 27.73
CA GLY A 778 -18.58 -56.61 26.29
C GLY A 778 -18.77 -58.09 25.94
N TYR A 779 -18.73 -58.41 24.67
CA TYR A 779 -19.01 -59.73 24.13
C TYR A 779 -18.01 -60.09 23.04
N LEU A 780 -17.41 -61.28 23.14
CA LEU A 780 -16.74 -61.91 22.00
C LEU A 780 -17.82 -62.63 21.19
N LEU A 781 -18.04 -62.16 19.97
CA LEU A 781 -18.93 -62.77 19.02
C LEU A 781 -18.14 -63.56 17.99
N ARG A 782 -18.33 -64.87 17.95
CA ARG A 782 -17.87 -65.75 16.89
C ARG A 782 -19.06 -66.10 16.02
N TYR A 783 -18.87 -66.00 14.71
CA TYR A 783 -19.92 -66.41 13.79
C TYR A 783 -19.35 -66.96 12.50
N TYR A 784 -20.09 -67.86 11.88
CA TYR A 784 -19.85 -68.22 10.49
C TYR A 784 -21.18 -68.20 9.75
N GLN A 785 -21.10 -67.84 8.48
CA GLN A 785 -22.22 -67.90 7.57
C GLN A 785 -22.07 -69.20 6.77
N GLU A 786 -23.03 -70.10 6.93
CA GLU A 786 -23.12 -71.27 6.05
C GLU A 786 -23.35 -70.74 4.62
N ARG A 787 -22.47 -71.13 3.68
CA ARG A 787 -22.69 -70.83 2.26
C ARG A 787 -23.93 -71.60 1.83
N VAL A 788 -25.06 -70.91 1.75
CA VAL A 788 -26.27 -71.41 1.08
C VAL A 788 -26.10 -71.26 -0.43
#